data_AF-A0A2A5BBL8-F1
#
_entry.id   AF-A0A2A5BBL8-F1
#
_cell.length_a   1.000
_cell.length_b   1.000
_cell.length_c   1.000
_cell.angle_alpha   90.00
_cell.angle_beta   90.00
_cell.angle_gamma   90.00
#
_symmetry.space_group_name_H-M   'P 1'
#
loop_
_entity.id
_entity.type
_entity.pdbx_description
1 polymer ?
#
loop_
_entity_poly.entity_id
_entity_poly.type
_entity_poly.pdbx_seq_one_letter_code
_entity_poly.pdbx_strand_id
1 'polypeptide(L)'
;MKSLFLVFNLIFFPLLSKGTIVAAIILDNDSTKSDVYYFVSNRFNTDGKYTRYKARTNQSGISSCLVKGNFEVEGFSNMRKAEIAVYNISNDELVGIYNTNSITGNYLVILAPNVKYEFVINAYGYAPVKRIVEVPSFASTNVLEDISTQKILLKKNGDKMSFSLNTWIVEEKEPTLFLLTVYNEEQEETHRVELYQATEGEFGETMGKDRRRLKETDFGNIDELIKSQAEAENKKPELAEKAFLKKEYQIAIKIYSQLLRLDEDDPIYNYRKGVALFYTNQNKLKGLSYLKKAATSSKTPYSVYYLMGRSYHLWSDFANAQVAYEVFKTKATTKELKNLNITRLIENCINGKIIMGEQLDMRIVNKTAIDVNKLPKGYPPALIDEKLLKKTSFFISPVDAKKKEKMLMFKTEQNEMIQTSYGLDDKNKKDLFVNLFMGGNNWGIPKSLGDNINTTYDEEYAYVSLNGRTMYFSSKGHNSIGGYDIFISTRKSSTSPWGKPKNIGYPINSPYDDILFMPDLTGEMAYFSSNRRSPTEGYNFYEIKMPKPPLPLTIIKGHFMTNDSIPNFMASIAVYNTNNQEIVGIYNTNGNNGNFLMALMPGIKYEFVIECEGFKEHTAYITVPKQTELFALRQNIRLKKEAAFEILKIDNFFTMQEAENAPEYKLTKQDFAVQKKPKTEKKLFQATLIGRSRKPNTEQQQILASAEQFFVNKQYIKAAKQFEKVASQIDLNSKQSYYYGKALFNVSRDYEKILVHLENAGIDINTPYEVFYMLGKTNHYAYRFQRAVKAYEKYQQVATDKEIANKDIANEINLAKYGKKLVNEPKPIEVISKKEFKKENLYAIYSSIDLQSKFLLTPDDMVTAKDRKENFKPTMYLNAAKTLIYYSSYGVDGVNGKDIFLMRKLPNNTWTDPINLGNLINTSGDEDFPYITADGKTFYFCSTKHGSMGGYDIYKSIWNDRKNKWNAPVNMGAPINSPFDDLFFVE
;
A
#
# COMPACT_ATOMS: atom_id res chain seq x y z
N MET A 1 44.84 58.15 -11.76
CA MET A 1 44.06 59.39 -12.03
C MET A 1 43.20 59.11 -13.25
N LYS A 2 41.91 59.44 -13.33
CA LYS A 2 40.90 60.03 -12.43
C LYS A 2 39.59 59.87 -13.25
N SER A 3 38.59 59.18 -12.69
CA SER A 3 37.28 59.76 -12.30
C SER A 3 36.53 60.53 -13.40
N LEU A 4 35.44 60.01 -13.98
CA LEU A 4 34.03 59.96 -13.49
C LEU A 4 33.26 61.30 -13.64
N PHE A 5 32.16 61.30 -14.42
CA PHE A 5 30.99 62.20 -14.35
C PHE A 5 29.84 61.56 -15.19
N LEU A 6 28.68 61.13 -14.70
CA LEU A 6 27.47 61.72 -14.06
C LEU A 6 26.39 62.33 -15.02
N VAL A 7 25.32 61.51 -15.23
CA VAL A 7 23.84 61.73 -15.33
C VAL A 7 23.20 62.76 -16.33
N PHE A 8 22.33 62.33 -17.26
CA PHE A 8 20.83 62.29 -17.19
C PHE A 8 20.10 62.00 -18.55
N ASN A 9 19.09 61.10 -18.50
CA ASN A 9 17.87 60.83 -19.34
C ASN A 9 17.87 60.69 -20.89
N LEU A 10 17.31 59.60 -21.46
CA LEU A 10 15.87 59.37 -21.85
C LEU A 10 15.70 58.19 -22.86
N ILE A 11 15.08 57.09 -22.39
CA ILE A 11 14.14 56.11 -23.00
C ILE A 11 14.34 55.50 -24.44
N PHE A 12 14.48 54.16 -24.56
CA PHE A 12 13.49 53.14 -25.05
C PHE A 12 14.11 51.85 -25.65
N PHE A 13 13.50 50.71 -25.28
CA PHE A 13 13.48 49.33 -25.83
C PHE A 13 14.70 48.38 -25.71
N PRO A 14 14.49 47.13 -25.21
CA PRO A 14 15.58 46.17 -24.93
C PRO A 14 15.60 44.97 -25.89
N LEU A 15 16.77 44.35 -26.09
CA LEU A 15 16.89 42.93 -26.41
C LEU A 15 18.22 42.36 -25.91
N LEU A 16 18.17 41.09 -25.49
CA LEU A 16 19.16 40.36 -24.70
C LEU A 16 20.52 40.14 -25.38
N SER A 17 21.61 40.24 -24.61
CA SER A 17 22.52 39.11 -24.33
C SER A 17 23.71 39.58 -23.46
N LYS A 18 23.90 38.90 -22.32
CA LYS A 18 25.14 38.84 -21.52
C LYS A 18 25.43 37.34 -21.42
N GLY A 19 26.65 36.84 -21.56
CA GLY A 19 27.96 37.45 -21.48
C GLY A 19 28.86 36.37 -20.86
N THR A 20 29.78 35.86 -21.65
CA THR A 20 30.79 34.87 -21.27
C THR A 20 31.78 35.49 -20.28
N ILE A 21 32.02 34.83 -19.14
CA ILE A 21 33.22 35.05 -18.33
C ILE A 21 33.90 33.69 -18.18
N VAL A 22 35.08 33.61 -18.81
CA VAL A 22 36.04 32.52 -18.70
C VAL A 22 36.73 32.66 -17.34
N ALA A 23 36.53 31.70 -16.45
CA ALA A 23 37.40 31.46 -15.31
C ALA A 23 38.26 30.24 -15.65
N ALA A 24 39.54 30.48 -15.91
CA ALA A 24 40.55 29.44 -16.09
C ALA A 24 40.63 28.59 -14.82
N ILE A 25 40.18 27.34 -14.89
CA ILE A 25 40.50 26.32 -13.91
C ILE A 25 41.82 25.71 -14.36
N ILE A 26 42.84 25.96 -13.55
CA ILE A 26 44.13 25.27 -13.57
C ILE A 26 43.82 23.78 -13.44
N LEU A 27 44.11 23.03 -14.50
CA LEU A 27 44.16 21.57 -14.45
C LEU A 27 45.34 21.19 -13.56
N ASP A 28 45.06 20.84 -12.31
CA ASP A 28 45.97 20.02 -11.51
C ASP A 28 46.01 18.64 -12.18
N ASN A 29 47.04 18.44 -12.99
CA ASN A 29 47.53 17.12 -13.35
C ASN A 29 48.15 16.52 -12.08
N ASP A 30 47.32 15.94 -11.21
CA ASP A 30 47.80 15.03 -10.19
C ASP A 30 47.16 13.65 -10.35
N SER A 31 48.04 12.72 -10.73
CA SER A 31 47.97 11.27 -10.59
C SER A 31 46.63 10.54 -10.74
N THR A 32 46.59 9.69 -11.76
CA THR A 32 45.70 8.54 -11.93
C THR A 32 45.69 7.61 -10.71
N LYS A 33 44.99 7.98 -9.64
CA LYS A 33 44.58 7.03 -8.60
C LYS A 33 43.44 6.20 -9.16
N SER A 34 43.69 4.93 -9.43
CA SER A 34 42.61 3.97 -9.62
C SER A 34 41.82 3.88 -8.31
N ASP A 35 40.54 4.29 -8.28
CA ASP A 35 39.61 4.20 -7.13
C ASP A 35 39.24 2.73 -6.81
N VAL A 36 40.24 1.90 -6.52
CA VAL A 36 40.05 0.51 -6.13
C VAL A 36 39.95 0.42 -4.62
N TYR A 37 38.98 -0.33 -4.13
CA TYR A 37 38.83 -0.65 -2.71
C TYR A 37 38.52 -2.13 -2.51
N TYR A 38 38.70 -2.57 -1.27
CA TYR A 38 38.49 -3.94 -0.84
C TYR A 38 37.46 -3.98 0.29
N PHE A 39 36.57 -4.98 0.23
CA PHE A 39 35.69 -5.31 1.35
C PHE A 39 35.50 -6.82 1.51
N VAL A 40 35.05 -7.26 2.67
CA VAL A 40 34.88 -8.67 3.02
C VAL A 40 33.42 -8.95 3.37
N SER A 41 32.85 -10.06 2.88
CA SER A 41 31.47 -10.46 3.21
C SER A 41 31.32 -11.97 3.36
N ASN A 42 30.38 -12.42 4.21
CA ASN A 42 29.98 -13.84 4.32
C ASN A 42 28.60 -14.14 3.69
N ARG A 43 28.10 -13.27 2.79
CA ARG A 43 26.76 -13.38 2.20
C ARG A 43 26.48 -14.66 1.38
N PHE A 44 27.50 -15.28 0.78
CA PHE A 44 27.32 -16.45 -0.11
C PHE A 44 27.78 -17.79 0.47
N ASN A 45 28.32 -17.81 1.70
CA ASN A 45 29.06 -18.98 2.20
C ASN A 45 28.34 -19.66 3.37
N THR A 46 28.20 -20.99 3.30
CA THR A 46 27.55 -21.83 4.33
C THR A 46 28.51 -22.37 5.39
N ASP A 47 29.81 -22.44 5.08
CA ASP A 47 30.79 -23.19 5.89
C ASP A 47 31.68 -22.27 6.75
N GLY A 48 31.19 -21.08 7.11
CA GLY A 48 31.98 -20.08 7.85
C GLY A 48 33.10 -19.42 7.04
N LYS A 49 33.08 -19.57 5.70
CA LYS A 49 34.00 -18.88 4.79
C LYS A 49 33.56 -17.43 4.57
N TYR A 50 34.52 -16.58 4.28
CA TYR A 50 34.34 -15.19 3.86
C TYR A 50 34.90 -15.01 2.46
N THR A 51 34.41 -13.98 1.76
CA THR A 51 34.86 -13.61 0.43
C THR A 51 35.38 -12.18 0.47
N ARG A 52 36.63 -11.98 0.02
CA ARG A 52 37.20 -10.66 -0.22
C ARG A 52 36.83 -10.21 -1.63
N TYR A 53 36.27 -9.03 -1.75
CA TYR A 53 35.95 -8.35 -3.01
C TYR A 53 37.00 -7.28 -3.26
N LYS A 54 37.54 -7.24 -4.47
CA LYS A 54 38.25 -6.09 -5.02
C LYS A 54 37.27 -5.37 -5.93
N ALA A 55 36.97 -4.10 -5.68
CA ALA A 55 35.95 -3.35 -6.40
C ALA A 55 36.40 -1.91 -6.69
N ARG A 56 35.66 -1.20 -7.52
CA ARG A 56 35.83 0.25 -7.78
C ARG A 56 34.48 0.93 -7.96
N THR A 57 34.44 2.25 -7.81
CA THR A 57 33.23 3.03 -8.15
C THR A 57 33.06 3.06 -9.66
N ASN A 58 31.86 2.78 -10.16
CA ASN A 58 31.59 2.81 -11.59
C ASN A 58 31.60 4.27 -12.08
N GLN A 59 32.47 4.57 -13.06
CA GLN A 59 32.69 5.93 -13.59
C GLN A 59 31.47 6.50 -14.35
N SER A 60 30.56 5.65 -14.82
CA SER A 60 29.35 6.09 -15.52
C SER A 60 28.30 6.74 -14.59
N GLY A 61 28.37 6.50 -13.27
CA GLY A 61 27.39 7.03 -12.31
C GLY A 61 25.97 6.46 -12.42
N ILE A 62 25.74 5.49 -13.32
CA ILE A 62 24.41 4.92 -13.59
C ILE A 62 24.12 3.77 -12.61
N SER A 63 22.97 3.82 -11.94
CA SER A 63 22.52 2.88 -10.89
C SER A 63 21.65 1.72 -11.41
N SER A 64 21.60 1.50 -12.72
CA SER A 64 20.74 0.50 -13.37
C SER A 64 21.49 -0.22 -14.48
N CYS A 65 21.20 -1.50 -14.69
CA CYS A 65 21.72 -2.32 -15.78
C CYS A 65 20.60 -2.70 -16.77
N LEU A 66 20.99 -2.98 -18.00
CA LEU A 66 20.09 -3.47 -19.06
C LEU A 66 20.25 -4.98 -19.18
N VAL A 67 19.18 -5.73 -18.93
CA VAL A 67 19.19 -7.19 -19.01
C VAL A 67 18.42 -7.62 -20.25
N LYS A 68 19.14 -8.13 -21.27
CA LYS A 68 18.54 -8.75 -22.44
C LYS A 68 18.22 -10.21 -22.14
N GLY A 69 17.07 -10.68 -22.58
CA GLY A 69 16.77 -12.10 -22.46
C GLY A 69 15.93 -12.65 -23.58
N ASN A 70 15.84 -13.98 -23.60
CA ASN A 70 15.09 -14.75 -24.58
C ASN A 70 14.20 -15.77 -23.88
N PHE A 71 12.95 -15.88 -24.31
CA PHE A 71 11.93 -16.77 -23.78
C PHE A 71 11.57 -17.88 -24.77
N GLU A 72 11.64 -19.12 -24.29
CA GLU A 72 11.36 -20.31 -25.09
C GLU A 72 10.51 -21.34 -24.32
N VAL A 73 9.68 -22.06 -25.07
CA VAL A 73 9.01 -23.28 -24.60
C VAL A 73 9.64 -24.47 -25.32
N GLU A 74 10.23 -25.39 -24.56
CA GLU A 74 10.84 -26.62 -25.08
C GLU A 74 9.78 -27.50 -25.75
N GLY A 75 10.06 -27.94 -26.98
CA GLY A 75 9.13 -28.72 -27.79
C GLY A 75 8.10 -27.89 -28.58
N PHE A 76 8.06 -26.57 -28.43
CA PHE A 76 7.14 -25.67 -29.16
C PHE A 76 7.87 -24.44 -29.72
N SER A 77 8.50 -24.59 -30.89
CA SER A 77 9.32 -23.54 -31.55
C SER A 77 8.58 -22.22 -31.79
N ASN A 78 7.25 -22.25 -31.99
CA ASN A 78 6.43 -21.08 -32.26
C ASN A 78 5.84 -20.41 -30.99
N MET A 79 6.01 -21.00 -29.81
CA MET A 79 5.52 -20.41 -28.55
C MET A 79 6.59 -19.54 -27.91
N ARG A 80 6.59 -18.26 -28.33
CA ARG A 80 7.58 -17.26 -27.91
C ARG A 80 6.97 -16.06 -27.20
N LYS A 81 5.65 -16.02 -27.04
CA LYS A 81 4.90 -14.92 -26.39
C LYS A 81 4.67 -15.20 -24.90
N ALA A 82 5.16 -14.31 -24.05
CA ALA A 82 4.91 -14.27 -22.62
C ALA A 82 4.90 -12.83 -22.10
N GLU A 83 4.16 -12.63 -21.01
CA GLU A 83 4.23 -11.42 -20.20
C GLU A 83 5.06 -11.73 -18.95
N ILE A 84 5.99 -10.85 -18.60
CA ILE A 84 6.92 -11.00 -17.47
C ILE A 84 6.68 -9.82 -16.52
N ALA A 85 6.01 -10.07 -15.41
CA ALA A 85 5.89 -9.09 -14.32
C ALA A 85 7.08 -9.24 -13.38
N VAL A 86 7.80 -8.15 -13.11
CA VAL A 86 9.01 -8.15 -12.27
C VAL A 86 8.73 -7.38 -11.00
N TYR A 87 8.91 -8.03 -9.85
CA TYR A 87 8.71 -7.43 -8.53
C TYR A 87 10.04 -7.29 -7.80
N ASN A 88 10.29 -6.15 -7.16
CA ASN A 88 11.41 -5.99 -6.25
C ASN A 88 11.09 -6.72 -4.94
N ILE A 89 11.92 -7.70 -4.59
CA ILE A 89 11.68 -8.59 -3.45
C ILE A 89 11.81 -7.86 -2.12
N SER A 90 12.60 -6.78 -2.08
CA SER A 90 12.83 -6.00 -0.85
C SER A 90 11.61 -5.26 -0.34
N ASN A 91 10.75 -4.80 -1.25
CA ASN A 91 9.58 -3.99 -0.95
C ASN A 91 8.26 -4.56 -1.50
N ASP A 92 8.30 -5.71 -2.18
CA ASP A 92 7.17 -6.35 -2.88
C ASP A 92 6.52 -5.45 -3.96
N GLU A 93 7.23 -4.43 -4.47
CA GLU A 93 6.71 -3.52 -5.48
C GLU A 93 6.90 -4.05 -6.91
N LEU A 94 5.90 -3.83 -7.76
CA LEU A 94 6.02 -4.07 -9.20
C LEU A 94 6.97 -3.05 -9.82
N VAL A 95 8.08 -3.55 -10.36
CA VAL A 95 9.09 -2.77 -11.09
C VAL A 95 8.61 -2.48 -12.51
N GLY A 96 8.04 -3.49 -13.16
CA GLY A 96 7.55 -3.37 -14.52
C GLY A 96 6.91 -4.65 -15.03
N ILE A 97 6.14 -4.50 -16.11
CA ILE A 97 5.58 -5.61 -16.88
C ILE A 97 6.19 -5.54 -18.27
N TYR A 98 6.85 -6.61 -18.68
CA TYR A 98 7.61 -6.68 -19.92
C TYR A 98 7.02 -7.78 -20.81
N ASN A 99 6.92 -7.50 -22.10
CA ASN A 99 6.42 -8.47 -23.07
C ASN A 99 7.58 -9.02 -23.88
N THR A 100 7.56 -10.33 -24.13
CA THR A 100 8.47 -10.94 -25.08
C THR A 100 8.01 -10.67 -26.50
N ASN A 101 8.97 -10.59 -27.42
CA ASN A 101 8.67 -10.55 -28.84
C ASN A 101 7.99 -11.86 -29.25
N SER A 102 6.83 -11.78 -29.88
CA SER A 102 6.01 -12.95 -30.22
C SER A 102 6.63 -13.88 -31.26
N ILE A 103 7.65 -13.43 -31.99
CA ILE A 103 8.35 -14.19 -33.03
C ILE A 103 9.68 -14.72 -32.47
N THR A 104 10.49 -13.85 -31.87
CA THR A 104 11.85 -14.23 -31.44
C THR A 104 11.94 -14.68 -29.99
N GLY A 105 10.98 -14.33 -29.15
CA GLY A 105 11.03 -14.58 -27.70
C GLY A 105 11.86 -13.56 -26.92
N ASN A 106 12.48 -12.59 -27.60
CA ASN A 106 13.39 -11.63 -26.97
C ASN A 106 12.65 -10.60 -26.09
N TYR A 107 13.26 -10.21 -24.99
CA TYR A 107 12.79 -9.14 -24.10
C TYR A 107 13.97 -8.37 -23.50
N LEU A 108 13.70 -7.18 -22.98
CA LEU A 108 14.68 -6.30 -22.33
C LEU A 108 14.09 -5.74 -21.05
N VAL A 109 14.80 -5.88 -19.93
CA VAL A 109 14.39 -5.32 -18.64
C VAL A 109 15.47 -4.41 -18.08
N ILE A 110 15.04 -3.33 -17.41
CA ILE A 110 15.93 -2.38 -16.71
C ILE A 110 15.82 -2.69 -15.23
N LEU A 111 16.92 -3.08 -14.61
CA LEU A 111 16.97 -3.49 -13.22
C LEU A 111 18.14 -2.83 -12.50
N ALA A 112 18.04 -2.70 -11.20
CA ALA A 112 19.16 -2.26 -10.40
C ALA A 112 20.11 -3.44 -10.13
N PRO A 113 21.44 -3.25 -10.26
CA PRO A 113 22.40 -4.28 -9.92
C PRO A 113 22.33 -4.63 -8.42
N ASN A 114 22.59 -5.89 -8.10
CA ASN A 114 22.57 -6.45 -6.74
C ASN A 114 21.21 -6.30 -6.00
N VAL A 115 20.11 -6.20 -6.75
CA VAL A 115 18.76 -6.34 -6.23
C VAL A 115 18.19 -7.70 -6.67
N LYS A 116 17.42 -8.34 -5.78
CA LYS A 116 16.70 -9.57 -6.11
C LYS A 116 15.28 -9.22 -6.56
N TYR A 117 14.87 -9.85 -7.65
CA TYR A 117 13.57 -9.62 -8.27
C TYR A 117 12.78 -10.92 -8.41
N GLU A 118 11.48 -10.91 -8.12
CA GLU A 118 10.56 -12.01 -8.41
C GLU A 118 9.97 -11.77 -9.80
N PHE A 119 10.34 -12.62 -10.75
CA PHE A 119 9.78 -12.69 -12.09
C PHE A 119 8.57 -13.61 -12.08
N VAL A 120 7.41 -13.08 -12.47
CA VAL A 120 6.16 -13.82 -12.66
C VAL A 120 5.89 -13.88 -14.15
N ILE A 121 6.02 -15.07 -14.73
CA ILE A 121 5.94 -15.30 -16.17
C ILE A 121 4.57 -15.88 -16.50
N ASN A 122 3.82 -15.14 -17.30
CA ASN A 122 2.51 -15.48 -17.84
C ASN A 122 2.68 -15.90 -19.31
N ALA A 123 2.79 -17.20 -19.57
CA ALA A 123 2.82 -17.76 -20.92
C ALA A 123 1.44 -18.29 -21.31
N TYR A 124 1.00 -18.02 -22.54
CA TYR A 124 -0.34 -18.40 -23.01
C TYR A 124 -0.52 -19.93 -22.97
N GLY A 125 -1.56 -20.40 -22.28
CA GLY A 125 -1.88 -21.83 -22.14
C GLY A 125 -1.23 -22.55 -20.95
N TYR A 126 -0.48 -21.84 -20.10
CA TYR A 126 0.19 -22.41 -18.91
C TYR A 126 -0.15 -21.62 -17.64
N ALA A 127 -0.11 -22.29 -16.47
CA ALA A 127 -0.21 -21.62 -15.19
C ALA A 127 1.01 -20.70 -14.98
N PRO A 128 0.86 -19.50 -14.38
CA PRO A 128 1.98 -18.60 -14.24
C PRO A 128 3.07 -19.14 -13.33
N VAL A 129 4.32 -18.87 -13.70
CA VAL A 129 5.50 -19.41 -13.02
C VAL A 129 6.28 -18.29 -12.34
N LYS A 130 6.65 -18.49 -11.07
CA LYS A 130 7.43 -17.51 -10.28
C LYS A 130 8.87 -17.93 -10.11
N ARG A 131 9.81 -16.99 -10.29
CA ARG A 131 11.25 -17.21 -10.10
C ARG A 131 11.97 -15.99 -9.58
N ILE A 132 12.99 -16.22 -8.77
CA ILE A 132 13.82 -15.15 -8.23
C ILE A 132 15.05 -15.00 -9.12
N VAL A 133 15.29 -13.77 -9.54
CA VAL A 133 16.44 -13.35 -10.34
C VAL A 133 17.26 -12.41 -9.49
N GLU A 134 18.51 -12.78 -9.22
CA GLU A 134 19.49 -11.90 -8.60
C GLU A 134 20.31 -11.23 -9.71
N VAL A 135 20.24 -9.90 -9.76
CA VAL A 135 21.05 -9.13 -10.71
C VAL A 135 22.45 -9.00 -10.14
N PRO A 136 23.51 -9.42 -10.85
CA PRO A 136 24.87 -9.35 -10.33
C PRO A 136 25.29 -7.90 -10.05
N SER A 137 26.14 -7.72 -9.03
CA SER A 137 26.71 -6.41 -8.69
C SER A 137 27.59 -5.81 -9.78
N PHE A 138 27.99 -6.60 -10.76
CA PHE A 138 28.83 -6.20 -11.89
C PHE A 138 28.05 -6.11 -13.20
N ALA A 139 26.72 -6.25 -13.18
CA ALA A 139 25.89 -6.16 -14.39
C ALA A 139 26.07 -4.79 -15.06
N SER A 140 26.39 -4.80 -16.34
CA SER A 140 26.76 -3.61 -17.10
C SER A 140 25.53 -2.86 -17.62
N THR A 141 25.68 -1.56 -17.82
CA THR A 141 24.73 -0.77 -18.64
C THR A 141 24.85 -1.14 -20.11
N ASN A 142 25.96 -1.76 -20.52
CA ASN A 142 26.14 -2.24 -21.87
C ASN A 142 25.37 -3.55 -22.10
N VAL A 143 24.33 -3.46 -22.93
CA VAL A 143 23.49 -4.61 -23.30
C VAL A 143 24.24 -5.64 -24.16
N LEU A 144 25.40 -5.28 -24.72
CA LEU A 144 26.21 -6.16 -25.56
C LEU A 144 27.06 -7.14 -24.75
N GLU A 145 27.37 -6.82 -23.50
CA GLU A 145 28.17 -7.70 -22.65
C GLU A 145 27.41 -8.98 -22.29
N ASP A 146 28.12 -10.12 -22.27
CA ASP A 146 27.53 -11.43 -21.99
C ASP A 146 26.94 -11.52 -20.58
N ILE A 147 27.48 -10.73 -19.65
CA ILE A 147 26.98 -10.59 -18.28
C ILE A 147 25.64 -9.84 -18.19
N SER A 148 25.09 -9.41 -19.32
CA SER A 148 23.78 -8.77 -19.47
C SER A 148 22.74 -9.70 -20.15
N THR A 149 23.06 -10.99 -20.32
CA THR A 149 22.19 -12.01 -20.97
C THR A 149 21.42 -12.93 -20.01
N GLN A 150 20.17 -13.24 -20.36
CA GLN A 150 19.31 -14.19 -19.64
C GLN A 150 18.54 -15.12 -20.60
N LYS A 151 18.44 -16.42 -20.29
CA LYS A 151 17.58 -17.36 -21.05
C LYS A 151 16.53 -18.00 -20.15
N ILE A 152 15.27 -17.85 -20.55
CA ILE A 152 14.10 -18.45 -19.89
C ILE A 152 13.62 -19.63 -20.72
N LEU A 153 13.68 -20.84 -20.16
CA LEU A 153 13.22 -22.05 -20.84
C LEU A 153 12.16 -22.79 -19.99
N LEU A 154 10.99 -23.03 -20.59
CA LEU A 154 9.92 -23.86 -20.02
C LEU A 154 9.99 -25.28 -20.58
N LYS A 155 10.13 -26.27 -19.70
CA LYS A 155 10.10 -27.71 -20.04
C LYS A 155 8.90 -28.39 -19.40
N LYS A 156 8.25 -29.32 -20.11
CA LYS A 156 7.16 -30.14 -19.57
C LYS A 156 7.66 -31.54 -19.23
N ASN A 157 7.67 -31.89 -17.94
CA ASN A 157 8.03 -33.24 -17.44
C ASN A 157 6.80 -33.90 -16.80
N GLY A 158 6.03 -34.66 -17.59
CA GLY A 158 4.74 -35.23 -17.16
C GLY A 158 3.71 -34.13 -16.86
N ASP A 159 3.11 -34.15 -15.67
CA ASP A 159 2.17 -33.10 -15.18
C ASP A 159 2.88 -31.91 -14.51
N LYS A 160 4.21 -31.96 -14.34
CA LYS A 160 4.99 -30.87 -13.73
C LYS A 160 5.74 -30.10 -14.81
N MET A 161 5.57 -28.79 -14.83
CA MET A 161 6.45 -27.89 -15.58
C MET A 161 7.76 -27.74 -14.81
N SER A 162 8.88 -28.07 -15.44
CA SER A 162 10.22 -27.74 -14.93
C SER A 162 10.76 -26.54 -15.71
N PHE A 163 11.20 -25.55 -14.96
CA PHE A 163 11.69 -24.29 -15.49
C PHE A 163 13.20 -24.23 -15.29
N SER A 164 13.95 -23.89 -16.33
CA SER A 164 15.37 -23.56 -16.24
C SER A 164 15.62 -22.11 -16.62
N LEU A 165 16.22 -21.36 -15.69
CA LEU A 165 16.82 -20.05 -15.94
C LEU A 165 18.32 -20.23 -15.86
N ASN A 166 19.01 -20.01 -16.97
CA ASN A 166 20.47 -19.93 -16.92
C ASN A 166 20.85 -18.53 -16.42
N THR A 167 21.57 -18.50 -15.30
CA THR A 167 22.29 -17.31 -14.85
C THR A 167 23.50 -17.09 -15.74
N TRP A 168 23.54 -15.93 -16.41
CA TRP A 168 24.70 -15.21 -16.94
C TRP A 168 25.85 -16.10 -17.47
N ILE A 169 25.78 -16.42 -18.77
CA ILE A 169 26.84 -16.64 -19.80
C ILE A 169 26.46 -17.79 -20.78
N VAL A 170 26.91 -17.56 -22.02
CA VAL A 170 26.56 -17.99 -23.38
C VAL A 170 26.85 -19.46 -23.74
N GLU A 171 26.01 -20.06 -24.59
CA GLU A 171 26.40 -20.72 -25.86
C GLU A 171 25.17 -21.15 -26.67
N GLU A 172 24.87 -20.44 -27.77
CA GLU A 172 24.70 -20.98 -29.14
C GLU A 172 24.34 -19.86 -30.13
N LYS A 173 24.94 -19.95 -31.32
CA LYS A 173 24.94 -18.95 -32.40
C LYS A 173 23.60 -18.94 -33.16
N GLU A 174 22.73 -17.97 -32.88
CA GLU A 174 21.54 -17.67 -33.70
C GLU A 174 21.49 -16.15 -34.00
N PRO A 175 21.11 -15.75 -35.23
CA PRO A 175 21.11 -14.35 -35.65
C PRO A 175 20.05 -13.57 -34.87
N THR A 176 20.52 -12.58 -34.10
CA THR A 176 19.68 -11.79 -33.21
C THR A 176 19.48 -10.40 -33.81
N LEU A 177 18.23 -9.93 -33.88
CA LEU A 177 17.88 -8.57 -34.29
C LEU A 177 18.17 -7.60 -33.14
N PHE A 178 19.02 -6.60 -33.34
CA PHE A 178 19.37 -5.59 -32.32
C PHE A 178 19.05 -4.17 -32.77
N LEU A 179 18.77 -3.33 -31.77
CA LEU A 179 18.84 -1.88 -31.84
C LEU A 179 20.20 -1.49 -31.24
N LEU A 180 21.07 -0.88 -32.03
CA LEU A 180 22.43 -0.53 -31.62
C LEU A 180 22.61 0.98 -31.80
N THR A 181 22.77 1.72 -30.72
CA THR A 181 23.44 3.02 -30.78
C THR A 181 24.91 2.73 -30.52
N VAL A 182 25.74 2.77 -31.56
CA VAL A 182 27.20 2.65 -31.42
C VAL A 182 27.73 4.05 -31.16
N TYR A 183 28.28 4.26 -29.97
CA TYR A 183 29.20 5.35 -29.74
C TYR A 183 30.57 4.90 -30.26
N ASN A 184 31.11 5.62 -31.24
CA ASN A 184 32.48 5.44 -31.70
C ASN A 184 33.30 6.60 -31.15
N GLU A 185 34.13 6.32 -30.14
CA GLU A 185 34.95 7.31 -29.44
C GLU A 185 36.00 8.00 -30.33
N GLU A 186 36.26 7.50 -31.55
CA GLU A 186 37.33 8.04 -32.41
C GLU A 186 36.86 9.05 -33.48
N GLN A 187 35.56 9.29 -33.65
CA GLN A 187 35.06 10.29 -34.62
C GLN A 187 33.94 11.17 -34.05
N GLU A 188 34.31 12.37 -33.60
CA GLU A 188 33.46 13.33 -32.88
C GLU A 188 32.25 13.91 -33.64
N GLU A 189 31.92 13.55 -34.89
CA GLU A 189 30.85 14.27 -35.62
C GLU A 189 29.87 13.45 -36.48
N THR A 190 29.84 12.11 -36.46
CA THR A 190 28.72 11.39 -37.13
C THR A 190 28.25 10.15 -36.38
N HIS A 191 27.10 10.27 -35.70
CA HIS A 191 26.32 9.11 -35.25
C HIS A 191 25.52 8.58 -36.43
N ARG A 192 25.92 7.42 -36.97
CA ARG A 192 25.21 6.76 -38.06
C ARG A 192 24.45 5.54 -37.53
N VAL A 193 23.14 5.48 -37.79
CA VAL A 193 22.31 4.27 -37.55
C VAL A 193 22.13 3.56 -38.89
N GLU A 194 22.73 2.39 -39.05
CA GLU A 194 22.48 1.50 -40.20
C GLU A 194 21.73 0.24 -39.74
N LEU A 195 20.63 -0.07 -40.43
CA LEU A 195 19.95 -1.37 -40.35
C LEU A 195 20.67 -2.33 -41.29
N TYR A 196 21.25 -3.40 -40.77
CA TYR A 196 21.66 -4.53 -41.61
C TYR A 196 20.55 -5.57 -41.62
N GLN A 197 19.91 -5.72 -42.79
CA GLN A 197 19.27 -6.95 -43.19
C GLN A 197 20.15 -7.54 -44.28
N ALA A 198 20.89 -8.61 -43.98
CA ALA A 198 21.43 -9.48 -45.02
C ALA A 198 20.45 -10.63 -45.17
N THR A 199 19.68 -10.62 -46.27
CA THR A 199 19.05 -11.84 -46.79
C THR A 199 19.27 -11.89 -48.28
N GLU A 200 20.20 -12.74 -48.71
CA GLU A 200 20.01 -13.66 -49.83
C GLU A 200 20.57 -15.03 -49.36
N GLY A 201 19.87 -16.15 -49.47
CA GLY A 201 18.70 -16.45 -50.30
C GLY A 201 17.68 -17.38 -49.64
N GLU A 202 16.53 -17.41 -50.31
CA GLU A 202 15.35 -18.26 -50.09
C GLU A 202 14.47 -17.90 -48.89
N PHE A 203 13.53 -16.97 -49.09
CA PHE A 203 12.09 -17.28 -49.11
C PHE A 203 11.33 -16.09 -49.71
N GLY A 204 10.37 -16.40 -50.59
CA GLY A 204 9.88 -15.54 -51.66
C GLY A 204 8.96 -14.37 -51.27
N GLU A 205 8.70 -13.61 -52.31
CA GLU A 205 7.90 -12.40 -52.45
C GLU A 205 6.59 -12.38 -51.65
N THR A 206 6.42 -11.31 -50.85
CA THR A 206 5.27 -10.37 -50.83
C THR A 206 5.03 -9.81 -49.41
N MET A 207 5.43 -8.55 -49.17
CA MET A 207 4.57 -7.49 -48.61
C MET A 207 5.40 -6.22 -48.37
N GLY A 208 5.03 -5.18 -49.10
CA GLY A 208 5.65 -3.86 -49.08
C GLY A 208 5.34 -3.06 -47.82
N LYS A 209 6.40 -2.48 -47.26
CA LYS A 209 6.56 -1.10 -46.76
C LYS A 209 5.28 -0.32 -46.41
N ASP A 210 5.10 -0.10 -45.11
CA ASP A 210 4.96 1.24 -44.55
C ASP A 210 5.49 1.27 -43.10
N ARG A 211 6.76 1.66 -42.94
CA ARG A 211 7.34 1.97 -41.63
C ARG A 211 7.84 3.41 -41.68
N ARG A 212 7.15 4.30 -40.96
CA ARG A 212 7.59 5.68 -40.75
C ARG A 212 8.92 5.67 -39.98
N ARG A 213 9.96 6.32 -40.54
CA ARG A 213 11.20 6.66 -39.84
C ARG A 213 10.89 7.74 -38.78
N LEU A 214 11.21 7.46 -37.52
CA LEU A 214 11.26 8.47 -36.46
C LEU A 214 12.67 9.11 -36.44
N LYS A 215 12.77 10.39 -36.06
CA LYS A 215 14.04 11.14 -35.99
C LYS A 215 14.34 11.55 -34.53
N GLU A 216 15.61 11.80 -34.22
CA GLU A 216 16.08 12.23 -32.88
C GLU A 216 15.43 13.54 -32.38
N THR A 217 15.07 14.43 -33.30
CA THR A 217 14.30 15.65 -32.99
C THR A 217 12.94 15.38 -32.36
N ASP A 218 12.43 14.16 -32.47
CA ASP A 218 11.13 13.78 -31.93
C ASP A 218 11.17 13.48 -30.41
N PHE A 219 12.36 13.34 -29.79
CA PHE A 219 12.52 12.91 -28.39
C PHE A 219 13.45 13.77 -27.50
N GLY A 220 14.22 14.71 -28.05
CA GLY A 220 15.04 15.66 -27.27
C GLY A 220 16.29 15.06 -26.58
N ASN A 221 17.01 15.89 -25.79
CA ASN A 221 18.24 15.54 -25.08
C ASN A 221 17.97 14.59 -23.88
N ILE A 222 18.51 13.38 -23.94
CA ILE A 222 18.26 12.30 -22.99
C ILE A 222 18.90 12.55 -21.61
N ASP A 223 20.08 13.17 -21.54
CA ASP A 223 20.71 13.53 -20.26
C ASP A 223 19.93 14.64 -19.55
N GLU A 224 19.38 15.57 -20.33
CA GLU A 224 18.46 16.59 -19.85
C GLU A 224 17.11 15.97 -19.41
N LEU A 225 16.68 14.88 -20.05
CA LEU A 225 15.50 14.10 -19.65
C LEU A 225 15.73 13.35 -18.33
N ILE A 226 16.89 12.73 -18.11
CA ILE A 226 17.23 12.03 -16.86
C ILE A 226 17.40 13.02 -15.70
N LYS A 227 18.09 14.13 -15.94
CA LYS A 227 18.24 15.21 -14.96
C LYS A 227 16.89 15.85 -14.64
N SER A 228 16.06 16.14 -15.65
CA SER A 228 14.71 16.68 -15.44
C SER A 228 13.78 15.67 -14.75
N GLN A 229 13.93 14.37 -15.00
CA GLN A 229 13.21 13.31 -14.29
C GLN A 229 13.61 13.29 -12.81
N ALA A 230 14.91 13.32 -12.48
CA ALA A 230 15.39 13.34 -11.10
C ALA A 230 15.00 14.65 -10.36
N GLU A 231 15.06 15.80 -11.05
CA GLU A 231 14.57 17.08 -10.52
C GLU A 231 13.04 17.09 -10.36
N ALA A 232 12.30 16.44 -11.25
CA ALA A 232 10.85 16.30 -11.15
C ALA A 232 10.44 15.39 -9.98
N GLU A 233 11.19 14.31 -9.73
CA GLU A 233 11.02 13.42 -8.57
C GLU A 233 11.23 14.19 -7.25
N ASN A 234 12.28 15.00 -7.14
CA ASN A 234 12.54 15.82 -5.94
C ASN A 234 11.51 16.93 -5.72
N LYS A 235 10.90 17.47 -6.79
CA LYS A 235 9.84 18.50 -6.72
C LYS A 235 8.44 17.92 -6.43
N LYS A 236 8.27 16.59 -6.39
CA LYS A 236 6.96 15.95 -6.20
C LYS A 236 6.19 16.42 -4.95
N PRO A 237 6.81 16.59 -3.77
CA PRO A 237 6.08 17.08 -2.60
C PRO A 237 5.49 18.48 -2.80
N GLU A 238 6.26 19.41 -3.38
CA GLU A 238 5.80 20.78 -3.66
C GLU A 238 4.72 20.80 -4.75
N LEU A 239 4.90 20.02 -5.82
CA LEU A 239 3.91 19.88 -6.89
C LEU A 239 2.60 19.26 -6.39
N ALA A 240 2.68 18.24 -5.51
CA ALA A 240 1.51 17.62 -4.89
C ALA A 240 0.75 18.62 -4.02
N GLU A 241 1.46 19.39 -3.19
CA GLU A 241 0.84 20.40 -2.33
C GLU A 241 0.23 21.54 -3.17
N LYS A 242 0.91 22.01 -4.22
CA LYS A 242 0.39 23.02 -5.14
C LYS A 242 -0.87 22.55 -5.85
N ALA A 243 -0.88 21.32 -6.37
CA ALA A 243 -2.06 20.71 -6.98
C ALA A 243 -3.21 20.59 -5.97
N PHE A 244 -2.90 20.17 -4.74
CA PHE A 244 -3.88 20.06 -3.66
C PHE A 244 -4.51 21.41 -3.30
N LEU A 245 -3.69 22.46 -3.14
CA LEU A 245 -4.15 23.82 -2.82
C LEU A 245 -4.98 24.44 -3.96
N LYS A 246 -4.66 24.10 -5.21
CA LYS A 246 -5.46 24.46 -6.40
C LYS A 246 -6.73 23.61 -6.57
N LYS A 247 -6.97 22.62 -5.69
CA LYS A 247 -8.07 21.65 -5.78
C LYS A 247 -8.01 20.75 -7.02
N GLU A 248 -6.83 20.59 -7.62
CA GLU A 248 -6.54 19.64 -8.71
C GLU A 248 -6.36 18.23 -8.12
N TYR A 249 -7.40 17.73 -7.45
CA TYR A 249 -7.31 16.58 -6.57
C TYR A 249 -6.92 15.27 -7.28
N GLN A 250 -7.28 15.09 -8.56
CA GLN A 250 -6.88 13.90 -9.33
C GLN A 250 -5.36 13.84 -9.53
N ILE A 251 -4.73 14.98 -9.81
CA ILE A 251 -3.28 15.11 -9.93
C ILE A 251 -2.63 14.86 -8.57
N ALA A 252 -3.16 15.49 -7.52
CA ALA A 252 -2.67 15.31 -6.15
C ALA A 252 -2.73 13.83 -5.70
N ILE A 253 -3.80 13.10 -5.98
CA ILE A 253 -3.94 11.67 -5.64
C ILE A 253 -2.83 10.84 -6.29
N LYS A 254 -2.55 11.07 -7.58
CA LYS A 254 -1.51 10.33 -8.30
C LYS A 254 -0.14 10.55 -7.66
N ILE A 255 0.21 11.80 -7.36
CA ILE A 255 1.54 12.14 -6.80
C ILE A 255 1.64 11.69 -5.33
N TYR A 256 0.65 11.95 -4.46
CA TYR A 256 0.69 11.46 -3.08
C TYR A 256 0.69 9.93 -2.99
N SER A 257 0.11 9.23 -3.97
CA SER A 257 0.21 7.75 -4.02
C SER A 257 1.63 7.27 -4.29
N GLN A 258 2.44 8.03 -5.02
CA GLN A 258 3.85 7.74 -5.22
C GLN A 258 4.66 8.09 -3.96
N LEU A 259 4.40 9.24 -3.34
CA LEU A 259 5.08 9.66 -2.11
C LEU A 259 4.82 8.71 -0.93
N LEU A 260 3.58 8.24 -0.76
CA LEU A 260 3.21 7.28 0.29
C LEU A 260 3.78 5.87 0.08
N ARG A 261 4.38 5.57 -1.07
CA ARG A 261 5.16 4.33 -1.23
C ARG A 261 6.54 4.43 -0.59
N LEU A 262 7.09 5.65 -0.53
CA LEU A 262 8.38 5.94 0.09
C LEU A 262 8.23 6.05 1.62
N ASP A 263 7.17 6.71 2.08
CA ASP A 263 6.81 6.81 3.50
C ASP A 263 5.31 6.59 3.68
N GLU A 264 4.91 5.35 3.99
CA GLU A 264 3.51 4.95 4.10
C GLU A 264 2.79 5.59 5.29
N ASP A 265 3.54 5.96 6.33
CA ASP A 265 3.00 6.46 7.59
C ASP A 265 3.05 7.98 7.69
N ASP A 266 3.49 8.70 6.65
CA ASP A 266 3.52 10.17 6.68
C ASP A 266 2.10 10.72 6.92
N PRO A 267 1.87 11.42 8.05
CA PRO A 267 0.53 11.80 8.46
C PRO A 267 -0.07 12.89 7.56
N ILE A 268 0.77 13.76 6.97
CA ILE A 268 0.32 14.84 6.11
C ILE A 268 -0.04 14.32 4.73
N TYR A 269 0.77 13.43 4.14
CA TYR A 269 0.46 12.82 2.85
C TYR A 269 -0.79 11.94 2.93
N ASN A 270 -0.94 11.17 4.02
CA ASN A 270 -2.17 10.43 4.30
C ASN A 270 -3.37 11.37 4.42
N TYR A 271 -3.24 12.48 5.15
CA TYR A 271 -4.31 13.48 5.28
C TYR A 271 -4.71 14.07 3.92
N ARG A 272 -3.72 14.56 3.15
CA ARG A 272 -3.92 15.21 1.85
C ARG A 272 -4.54 14.26 0.83
N LYS A 273 -4.04 13.03 0.73
CA LYS A 273 -4.62 12.01 -0.15
C LYS A 273 -6.04 11.64 0.29
N GLY A 274 -6.27 11.48 1.60
CA GLY A 274 -7.60 11.20 2.15
C GLY A 274 -8.62 12.29 1.80
N VAL A 275 -8.24 13.56 1.94
CA VAL A 275 -9.07 14.72 1.55
C VAL A 275 -9.32 14.75 0.04
N ALA A 276 -8.30 14.53 -0.77
CA ALA A 276 -8.44 14.55 -2.22
C ALA A 276 -9.37 13.43 -2.71
N LEU A 277 -9.26 12.22 -2.14
CA LEU A 277 -10.16 11.10 -2.40
C LEU A 277 -11.59 11.39 -1.96
N PHE A 278 -11.77 12.07 -0.82
CA PHE A 278 -13.09 12.49 -0.36
C PHE A 278 -13.78 13.41 -1.39
N TYR A 279 -13.09 14.38 -1.97
CA TYR A 279 -13.71 15.29 -2.93
C TYR A 279 -13.90 14.69 -4.33
N THR A 280 -12.99 13.82 -4.78
CA THR A 280 -13.02 13.29 -6.15
C THR A 280 -13.79 11.99 -6.33
N ASN A 281 -13.82 11.14 -5.31
CA ASN A 281 -14.39 9.81 -5.45
C ASN A 281 -15.89 9.84 -5.16
N GLN A 282 -16.67 9.08 -5.91
CA GLN A 282 -18.08 8.83 -5.57
C GLN A 282 -18.17 8.12 -4.22
N ASN A 283 -17.28 7.16 -3.99
CA ASN A 283 -17.14 6.47 -2.73
C ASN A 283 -16.27 7.29 -1.76
N LYS A 284 -16.94 8.10 -0.94
CA LYS A 284 -16.31 8.95 0.08
C LYS A 284 -15.54 8.19 1.16
N LEU A 285 -15.67 6.86 1.27
CA LEU A 285 -14.87 6.04 2.18
C LEU A 285 -13.51 5.67 1.64
N LYS A 286 -13.25 5.77 0.33
CA LYS A 286 -11.92 5.48 -0.21
C LYS A 286 -10.84 6.36 0.41
N GLY A 287 -11.20 7.56 0.89
CA GLY A 287 -10.31 8.42 1.68
C GLY A 287 -10.19 8.04 3.16
N LEU A 288 -11.12 7.29 3.73
CA LEU A 288 -11.24 7.07 5.18
C LEU A 288 -10.05 6.32 5.78
N SER A 289 -9.50 5.31 5.09
CA SER A 289 -8.32 4.57 5.55
C SER A 289 -7.11 5.50 5.74
N TYR A 290 -6.88 6.38 4.77
CA TYR A 290 -5.84 7.41 4.82
C TYR A 290 -6.12 8.46 5.91
N LEU A 291 -7.37 8.91 6.07
CA LEU A 291 -7.75 9.85 7.13
C LEU A 291 -7.56 9.25 8.53
N LYS A 292 -7.85 7.95 8.71
CA LYS A 292 -7.60 7.22 9.97
C LYS A 292 -6.11 7.15 10.30
N LYS A 293 -5.27 6.79 9.32
CA LYS A 293 -3.81 6.78 9.49
C LYS A 293 -3.30 8.17 9.90
N ALA A 294 -3.76 9.22 9.20
CA ALA A 294 -3.38 10.60 9.50
C ALA A 294 -3.79 11.05 10.92
N ALA A 295 -4.97 10.64 11.40
CA ALA A 295 -5.50 11.06 12.70
C ALA A 295 -4.67 10.58 13.92
N THR A 296 -3.74 9.64 13.72
CA THR A 296 -2.84 9.15 14.77
C THR A 296 -1.77 10.16 15.19
N SER A 297 -1.51 11.18 14.37
CA SER A 297 -0.46 12.18 14.59
C SER A 297 -1.02 13.53 15.05
N SER A 298 -0.35 14.16 16.00
CA SER A 298 -0.67 15.53 16.45
C SER A 298 -0.37 16.61 15.41
N LYS A 299 0.41 16.29 14.36
CA LYS A 299 0.71 17.22 13.25
C LYS A 299 -0.45 17.37 12.27
N THR A 300 -1.43 16.46 12.31
CA THR A 300 -2.55 16.44 11.36
C THR A 300 -3.60 17.50 11.71
N PRO A 301 -4.13 18.24 10.72
CA PRO A 301 -5.22 19.18 10.96
C PRO A 301 -6.44 18.50 11.62
N TYR A 302 -6.99 19.10 12.68
CA TYR A 302 -8.14 18.52 13.39
C TYR A 302 -9.41 18.43 12.55
N SER A 303 -9.48 19.12 11.40
CA SER A 303 -10.50 18.93 10.37
C SER A 303 -10.57 17.50 9.83
N VAL A 304 -9.54 16.68 10.05
CA VAL A 304 -9.57 15.23 9.77
C VAL A 304 -10.79 14.56 10.44
N TYR A 305 -11.15 14.96 11.66
CA TYR A 305 -12.31 14.39 12.38
C TYR A 305 -13.64 14.78 11.74
N TYR A 306 -13.77 16.01 11.23
CA TYR A 306 -14.96 16.41 10.48
C TYR A 306 -15.09 15.60 9.19
N LEU A 307 -14.00 15.43 8.43
CA LEU A 307 -14.01 14.65 7.18
C LEU A 307 -14.30 13.18 7.44
N MET A 308 -13.71 12.58 8.48
CA MET A 308 -14.05 11.23 8.92
C MET A 308 -15.54 11.13 9.28
N GLY A 309 -16.07 12.09 10.04
CA GLY A 309 -17.49 12.16 10.39
C GLY A 309 -18.38 12.22 9.15
N ARG A 310 -18.08 13.11 8.18
CA ARG A 310 -18.80 13.19 6.89
C ARG A 310 -18.69 11.90 6.07
N SER A 311 -17.51 11.28 6.01
CA SER A 311 -17.33 9.99 5.33
C SER A 311 -18.22 8.92 5.95
N TYR A 312 -18.23 8.77 7.28
CA TYR A 312 -19.10 7.81 7.96
C TYR A 312 -20.59 8.15 7.77
N HIS A 313 -20.97 9.42 7.94
CA HIS A 313 -22.36 9.87 7.86
C HIS A 313 -22.95 9.61 6.47
N LEU A 314 -22.25 10.01 5.40
CA LEU A 314 -22.69 9.77 4.03
C LEU A 314 -22.79 8.28 3.67
N TRP A 315 -22.14 7.44 4.48
CA TRP A 315 -22.19 5.98 4.36
C TRP A 315 -23.11 5.31 5.37
N SER A 316 -23.94 6.10 6.07
CA SER A 316 -24.92 5.65 7.07
C SER A 316 -24.31 4.93 8.28
N ASP A 317 -23.00 5.07 8.51
CA ASP A 317 -22.33 4.67 9.76
C ASP A 317 -22.46 5.78 10.80
N PHE A 318 -23.70 5.99 11.25
CA PHE A 318 -24.05 7.09 12.13
C PHE A 318 -23.38 7.01 13.52
N ALA A 319 -23.00 5.81 13.96
CA ALA A 319 -22.30 5.61 15.23
C ALA A 319 -20.88 6.20 15.18
N ASN A 320 -20.09 5.79 14.18
CA ASN A 320 -18.73 6.33 14.03
C ASN A 320 -18.74 7.79 13.58
N ALA A 321 -19.74 8.20 12.78
CA ALA A 321 -19.92 9.60 12.41
C ALA A 321 -20.12 10.49 13.63
N GLN A 322 -21.03 10.11 14.53
CA GLN A 322 -21.29 10.85 15.77
C GLN A 322 -20.02 11.00 16.60
N VAL A 323 -19.26 9.91 16.82
CA VAL A 323 -18.01 9.95 17.57
C VAL A 323 -17.02 10.94 16.95
N ALA A 324 -16.84 10.89 15.63
CA ALA A 324 -15.93 11.79 14.92
C ALA A 324 -16.37 13.26 14.99
N TYR A 325 -17.68 13.55 14.87
CA TYR A 325 -18.21 14.91 15.03
C TYR A 325 -18.07 15.45 16.43
N GLU A 326 -18.29 14.63 17.47
CA GLU A 326 -18.08 15.05 18.86
C GLU A 326 -16.61 15.36 19.12
N VAL A 327 -15.67 14.54 18.61
CA VAL A 327 -14.24 14.85 18.71
C VAL A 327 -13.90 16.15 17.98
N PHE A 328 -14.43 16.38 16.77
CA PHE A 328 -14.27 17.65 16.06
C PHE A 328 -14.83 18.82 16.88
N LYS A 329 -16.00 18.65 17.49
CA LYS A 329 -16.70 19.67 18.29
C LYS A 329 -15.87 20.16 19.47
N THR A 330 -15.11 19.27 20.11
CA THR A 330 -14.19 19.65 21.21
C THR A 330 -13.00 20.50 20.78
N LYS A 331 -12.70 20.56 19.48
CA LYS A 331 -11.48 21.23 18.94
C LYS A 331 -11.81 22.47 18.09
N ALA A 332 -12.97 22.51 17.47
CA ALA A 332 -13.37 23.56 16.53
C ALA A 332 -13.89 24.83 17.21
N THR A 333 -13.79 25.96 16.51
CA THR A 333 -14.31 27.25 16.98
C THR A 333 -15.84 27.33 16.88
N THR A 334 -16.48 28.18 17.70
CA THR A 334 -17.94 28.40 17.64
C THR A 334 -18.44 28.80 16.24
N LYS A 335 -17.63 29.56 15.49
CA LYS A 335 -17.93 29.97 14.11
C LYS A 335 -17.93 28.75 13.16
N GLU A 336 -16.96 27.86 13.27
CA GLU A 336 -16.90 26.63 12.46
C GLU A 336 -18.05 25.68 12.80
N LEU A 337 -18.37 25.52 14.09
CA LEU A 337 -19.50 24.69 14.52
C LEU A 337 -20.82 25.16 13.91
N LYS A 338 -21.04 26.49 13.89
CA LYS A 338 -22.22 27.11 13.27
C LYS A 338 -22.20 26.97 11.75
N ASN A 339 -21.08 27.30 11.10
CA ASN A 339 -20.99 27.26 9.63
C ASN A 339 -21.13 25.86 9.05
N LEU A 340 -20.61 24.84 9.74
CA LEU A 340 -20.68 23.44 9.32
C LEU A 340 -21.91 22.71 9.88
N ASN A 341 -22.75 23.40 10.67
CA ASN A 341 -23.94 22.85 11.32
C ASN A 341 -23.65 21.55 12.10
N ILE A 342 -22.56 21.51 12.87
CA ILE A 342 -22.10 20.27 13.54
C ILE A 342 -23.16 19.70 14.49
N THR A 343 -23.87 20.56 15.24
CA THR A 343 -24.95 20.12 16.12
C THR A 343 -26.05 19.39 15.34
N ARG A 344 -26.44 19.92 14.17
CA ARG A 344 -27.44 19.29 13.32
C ARG A 344 -26.94 17.95 12.74
N LEU A 345 -25.67 17.86 12.36
CA LEU A 345 -25.10 16.60 11.88
C LEU A 345 -25.10 15.52 12.97
N ILE A 346 -24.86 15.89 14.23
CA ILE A 346 -24.94 14.97 15.37
C ILE A 346 -26.39 14.52 15.61
N GLU A 347 -27.36 15.44 15.58
CA GLU A 347 -28.79 15.10 15.66
C GLU A 347 -29.20 14.14 14.54
N ASN A 348 -28.79 14.42 13.31
CA ASN A 348 -29.03 13.56 12.15
C ASN A 348 -28.44 12.17 12.35
N CYS A 349 -27.26 12.04 12.98
CA CYS A 349 -26.70 10.74 13.34
C CYS A 349 -27.55 10.00 14.38
N ILE A 350 -28.10 10.71 15.37
CA ILE A 350 -28.99 10.11 16.37
C ILE A 350 -30.27 9.60 15.71
N ASN A 351 -30.89 10.42 14.84
CA ASN A 351 -32.06 10.03 14.07
C ASN A 351 -31.78 8.84 13.15
N GLY A 352 -30.63 8.86 12.46
CA GLY A 352 -30.17 7.80 11.57
C GLY A 352 -30.05 6.46 12.28
N LYS A 353 -29.45 6.41 13.47
CA LYS A 353 -29.36 5.17 14.26
C LYS A 353 -30.74 4.58 14.61
N ILE A 354 -31.75 5.42 14.84
CA ILE A 354 -33.12 4.98 15.15
C ILE A 354 -33.78 4.45 13.87
N ILE A 355 -33.72 5.22 12.78
CA ILE A 355 -34.37 4.87 11.51
C ILE A 355 -33.75 3.62 10.86
N MET A 356 -32.44 3.41 11.03
CA MET A 356 -31.75 2.21 10.53
C MET A 356 -32.21 0.91 11.20
N GLY A 357 -32.95 0.97 12.31
CA GLY A 357 -33.54 -0.20 12.97
C GLY A 357 -34.75 -0.78 12.24
N GLU A 358 -35.38 -0.04 11.32
CA GLU A 358 -36.62 -0.42 10.63
C GLU A 358 -36.49 -0.25 9.09
N GLN A 359 -35.50 -0.92 8.48
CA GLN A 359 -35.18 -0.74 7.04
C GLN A 359 -36.26 -1.32 6.11
N LEU A 360 -36.73 -0.53 5.15
CA LEU A 360 -37.73 -0.95 4.16
C LEU A 360 -37.12 -1.79 3.00
N ASP A 361 -37.88 -2.76 2.47
CA ASP A 361 -37.53 -3.46 1.20
C ASP A 361 -37.90 -2.57 0.01
N MET A 362 -37.05 -1.57 -0.27
CA MET A 362 -37.14 -0.76 -1.49
C MET A 362 -36.61 -1.55 -2.69
N ARG A 363 -37.38 -1.56 -3.79
CA ARG A 363 -36.98 -2.16 -5.06
C ARG A 363 -37.00 -1.13 -6.16
N ILE A 364 -35.83 -0.83 -6.72
CA ILE A 364 -35.69 0.07 -7.84
C ILE A 364 -36.07 -0.67 -9.12
N VAL A 365 -37.01 -0.09 -9.87
CA VAL A 365 -37.41 -0.56 -11.20
C VAL A 365 -36.62 0.18 -12.27
N ASN A 366 -36.45 1.50 -12.13
CA ASN A 366 -35.66 2.32 -13.05
C ASN A 366 -34.92 3.44 -12.32
N LYS A 367 -33.77 3.84 -12.86
CA LYS A 367 -32.93 4.94 -12.36
C LYS A 367 -32.34 5.72 -13.53
N THR A 368 -32.64 7.02 -13.61
CA THR A 368 -32.18 7.90 -14.69
C THR A 368 -31.65 9.22 -14.14
N ALA A 369 -30.63 9.80 -14.77
CA ALA A 369 -30.12 11.12 -14.35
C ALA A 369 -31.15 12.23 -14.69
N ILE A 370 -31.31 13.20 -13.80
CA ILE A 370 -32.25 14.32 -13.98
C ILE A 370 -31.64 15.66 -13.54
N ASP A 371 -31.90 16.71 -14.31
CA ASP A 371 -31.61 18.09 -13.91
C ASP A 371 -32.68 18.56 -12.91
N VAL A 372 -32.25 18.95 -11.72
CA VAL A 372 -33.14 19.43 -10.65
C VAL A 372 -33.98 20.65 -11.08
N ASN A 373 -33.51 21.44 -12.04
CA ASN A 373 -34.27 22.57 -12.60
C ASN A 373 -35.39 22.14 -13.58
N LYS A 374 -35.41 20.85 -13.93
CA LYS A 374 -36.34 20.22 -14.87
C LYS A 374 -37.06 19.03 -14.24
N LEU A 375 -37.13 18.95 -12.90
CA LEU A 375 -37.79 17.86 -12.16
C LEU A 375 -39.13 17.42 -12.78
N PRO A 376 -40.08 18.32 -13.13
CA PRO A 376 -41.36 17.89 -13.69
C PRO A 376 -41.22 16.98 -14.91
N LYS A 377 -40.24 17.19 -15.80
CA LYS A 377 -40.10 16.40 -17.03
C LYS A 377 -39.76 14.92 -16.80
N GLY A 378 -39.31 14.55 -15.60
CA GLY A 378 -38.96 13.16 -15.27
C GLY A 378 -40.11 12.34 -14.69
N TYR A 379 -41.20 12.96 -14.24
CA TYR A 379 -42.30 12.27 -13.55
C TYR A 379 -43.42 11.89 -14.53
N PRO A 380 -44.23 10.86 -14.22
CA PRO A 380 -45.34 10.45 -15.07
C PRO A 380 -46.34 11.59 -15.32
N PRO A 381 -46.70 11.89 -16.59
CA PRO A 381 -47.63 12.97 -16.93
C PRO A 381 -48.93 12.95 -16.12
N ALA A 382 -49.51 11.77 -15.88
CA ALA A 382 -50.73 11.60 -15.09
C ALA A 382 -50.64 12.12 -13.64
N LEU A 383 -49.43 12.24 -13.07
CA LEU A 383 -49.20 12.75 -11.72
C LEU A 383 -48.89 14.25 -11.68
N ILE A 384 -48.41 14.82 -12.79
CA ILE A 384 -47.84 16.18 -12.82
C ILE A 384 -48.58 17.15 -13.74
N ASP A 385 -49.23 16.67 -14.80
CA ASP A 385 -49.87 17.54 -15.79
C ASP A 385 -50.98 18.34 -15.10
N GLU A 386 -50.91 19.68 -15.26
CA GLU A 386 -51.79 20.65 -14.61
C GLU A 386 -51.76 20.67 -13.07
N LYS A 387 -50.91 19.83 -12.44
CA LYS A 387 -50.79 19.66 -10.99
C LYS A 387 -49.48 20.22 -10.43
N LEU A 388 -48.34 19.83 -11.01
CA LEU A 388 -47.02 20.28 -10.57
C LEU A 388 -46.57 21.49 -11.40
N LEU A 389 -46.65 22.67 -10.81
CA LEU A 389 -46.53 23.95 -11.48
C LEU A 389 -45.31 24.74 -10.99
N LYS A 390 -44.77 25.63 -11.83
CA LYS A 390 -43.81 26.65 -11.40
C LYS A 390 -44.55 27.84 -10.81
N LYS A 391 -43.96 28.51 -9.80
CA LYS A 391 -44.54 29.74 -9.24
C LYS A 391 -44.76 30.79 -10.33
N THR A 392 -45.97 31.34 -10.40
CA THR A 392 -46.30 32.51 -11.21
C THR A 392 -46.18 33.79 -10.37
N SER A 393 -46.21 34.96 -11.00
CA SER A 393 -46.05 36.26 -10.33
C SER A 393 -46.95 36.46 -9.10
N PHE A 394 -48.17 35.93 -9.14
CA PHE A 394 -49.11 35.98 -8.02
C PHE A 394 -48.60 35.27 -6.76
N PHE A 395 -47.86 34.16 -6.91
CA PHE A 395 -47.43 33.31 -5.80
C PHE A 395 -46.05 33.70 -5.25
N ILE A 396 -45.28 34.54 -5.96
CA ILE A 396 -43.93 34.94 -5.58
C ILE A 396 -44.00 36.01 -4.47
N SER A 397 -43.46 35.71 -3.29
CA SER A 397 -43.32 36.71 -2.22
C SER A 397 -42.21 37.73 -2.53
N PRO A 398 -42.16 38.88 -1.84
CA PRO A 398 -41.06 39.83 -1.98
C PRO A 398 -39.69 39.20 -1.68
N VAL A 399 -39.61 38.29 -0.70
CA VAL A 399 -38.38 37.58 -0.36
C VAL A 399 -38.03 36.55 -1.44
N ASP A 400 -39.01 35.83 -1.98
CA ASP A 400 -38.81 34.89 -3.09
C ASP A 400 -38.22 35.61 -4.31
N ALA A 401 -38.76 36.79 -4.66
CA ALA A 401 -38.27 37.62 -5.76
C ALA A 401 -36.81 38.06 -5.55
N LYS A 402 -36.41 38.36 -4.31
CA LYS A 402 -35.03 38.70 -3.93
C LYS A 402 -34.08 37.50 -4.08
N LYS A 403 -34.52 36.31 -3.71
CA LYS A 403 -33.72 35.07 -3.75
C LYS A 403 -33.58 34.48 -5.16
N LYS A 404 -34.54 34.77 -6.06
CA LYS A 404 -34.54 34.35 -7.48
C LYS A 404 -34.46 32.82 -7.68
N GLU A 405 -34.90 32.05 -6.69
CA GLU A 405 -34.97 30.59 -6.79
C GLU A 405 -36.22 30.13 -7.55
N LYS A 406 -36.07 29.06 -8.35
CA LYS A 406 -37.18 28.43 -9.04
C LYS A 406 -37.83 27.41 -8.11
N MET A 407 -39.03 27.72 -7.62
CA MET A 407 -39.79 26.86 -6.72
C MET A 407 -40.98 26.23 -7.42
N LEU A 408 -41.38 25.06 -6.92
CA LEU A 408 -42.53 24.31 -7.39
C LEU A 408 -43.75 24.52 -6.48
N MET A 409 -44.93 24.36 -7.08
CA MET A 409 -46.24 24.36 -6.43
C MET A 409 -47.01 23.13 -6.89
N PHE A 410 -47.90 22.64 -6.03
CA PHE A 410 -48.74 21.48 -6.31
C PHE A 410 -50.22 21.84 -6.14
N LYS A 411 -50.99 21.70 -7.22
CA LYS A 411 -52.44 21.87 -7.25
C LYS A 411 -53.10 20.54 -6.88
N THR A 412 -53.95 20.55 -5.86
CA THR A 412 -54.71 19.37 -5.40
C THR A 412 -56.06 19.26 -6.12
N GLU A 413 -56.67 18.07 -6.08
CA GLU A 413 -58.05 17.84 -6.57
C GLU A 413 -59.11 18.60 -5.75
N GLN A 414 -58.75 19.04 -4.55
CA GLN A 414 -59.61 19.81 -3.65
C GLN A 414 -59.52 21.33 -3.90
N ASN A 415 -58.93 21.73 -5.03
CA ASN A 415 -58.67 23.11 -5.40
C ASN A 415 -57.84 23.88 -4.35
N GLU A 416 -56.86 23.19 -3.74
CA GLU A 416 -55.81 23.81 -2.93
C GLU A 416 -54.53 23.95 -3.77
N MET A 417 -53.79 25.04 -3.60
CA MET A 417 -52.45 25.20 -4.15
C MET A 417 -51.45 25.15 -2.99
N ILE A 418 -50.65 24.10 -2.91
CA ILE A 418 -49.54 24.01 -1.95
C ILE A 418 -48.29 24.57 -2.62
N GLN A 419 -47.65 25.55 -1.99
CA GLN A 419 -46.48 26.21 -2.54
C GLN A 419 -45.34 26.30 -1.53
N THR A 420 -44.12 26.30 -2.04
CA THR A 420 -42.91 26.61 -1.26
C THR A 420 -42.65 28.11 -1.31
N SER A 421 -42.26 28.72 -0.20
CA SER A 421 -41.90 30.14 -0.13
C SER A 421 -40.98 30.43 1.06
N TYR A 422 -40.17 31.48 0.96
CA TYR A 422 -39.49 32.09 2.10
C TYR A 422 -40.45 32.89 3.00
N GLY A 423 -41.71 33.06 2.59
CA GLY A 423 -42.70 33.86 3.31
C GLY A 423 -42.47 35.37 3.16
N LEU A 424 -42.98 36.14 4.12
CA LEU A 424 -42.85 37.61 4.16
C LEU A 424 -41.63 38.08 4.97
N ASP A 425 -41.07 37.21 5.81
CA ASP A 425 -39.95 37.52 6.70
C ASP A 425 -38.65 36.91 6.14
N ASP A 426 -37.53 37.64 6.08
CA ASP A 426 -36.23 37.14 5.58
C ASP A 426 -35.53 36.23 6.62
N LYS A 427 -36.23 35.19 7.10
CA LYS A 427 -35.73 34.19 8.06
C LYS A 427 -34.74 33.19 7.46
N ASN A 428 -34.42 33.33 6.16
CA ASN A 428 -33.51 32.45 5.42
C ASN A 428 -33.86 30.94 5.46
N LYS A 429 -35.15 30.60 5.51
CA LYS A 429 -35.65 29.21 5.41
C LYS A 429 -36.85 29.11 4.48
N LYS A 430 -37.06 27.96 3.85
CA LYS A 430 -38.23 27.68 3.01
C LYS A 430 -39.32 26.95 3.81
N ASP A 431 -40.55 27.44 3.71
CA ASP A 431 -41.74 26.88 4.35
C ASP A 431 -42.79 26.49 3.30
N LEU A 432 -43.70 25.58 3.68
CA LEU A 432 -44.88 25.24 2.89
C LEU A 432 -46.10 26.08 3.28
N PHE A 433 -46.77 26.62 2.27
CA PHE A 433 -47.99 27.42 2.37
C PHE A 433 -49.10 26.81 1.51
N VAL A 434 -50.35 27.13 1.83
CA VAL A 434 -51.54 26.76 1.07
C VAL A 434 -52.36 27.98 0.65
N ASN A 435 -52.84 27.98 -0.59
CA ASN A 435 -53.83 28.92 -1.09
C ASN A 435 -55.10 28.14 -1.47
N LEU A 436 -56.27 28.71 -1.19
CA LEU A 436 -57.56 28.12 -1.56
C LEU A 436 -58.06 28.77 -2.84
N PHE A 437 -58.56 27.97 -3.78
CA PHE A 437 -59.20 28.49 -4.99
C PHE A 437 -60.51 29.18 -4.65
N MET A 438 -60.73 30.38 -5.19
CA MET A 438 -61.94 31.18 -4.91
C MET A 438 -62.90 31.25 -6.11
N GLY A 439 -62.65 30.50 -7.19
CA GLY A 439 -63.44 30.52 -8.42
C GLY A 439 -62.84 31.39 -9.53
N GLY A 440 -63.19 31.10 -10.78
CA GLY A 440 -62.60 31.75 -11.97
C GLY A 440 -61.10 31.44 -12.11
N ASN A 441 -60.25 32.48 -12.23
CA ASN A 441 -58.79 32.35 -12.22
C ASN A 441 -58.14 32.88 -10.92
N ASN A 442 -58.92 33.00 -9.83
CA ASN A 442 -58.48 33.68 -8.61
C ASN A 442 -58.17 32.71 -7.45
N TRP A 443 -57.05 32.97 -6.76
CA TRP A 443 -56.58 32.23 -5.58
C TRP A 443 -56.60 33.15 -4.36
N GLY A 444 -56.89 32.59 -3.18
CA GLY A 444 -56.80 33.31 -1.91
C GLY A 444 -55.36 33.60 -1.48
N ILE A 445 -55.18 34.37 -0.40
CA ILE A 445 -53.86 34.64 0.19
C ILE A 445 -53.21 33.38 0.76
N PRO A 446 -51.86 33.27 0.73
CA PRO A 446 -51.17 32.10 1.26
C PRO A 446 -51.29 32.01 2.78
N LYS A 447 -51.57 30.80 3.29
CA LYS A 447 -51.58 30.47 4.72
C LYS A 447 -50.48 29.46 5.01
N SER A 448 -49.74 29.65 6.11
CA SER A 448 -48.74 28.65 6.55
C SER A 448 -49.42 27.31 6.85
N LEU A 449 -48.75 26.20 6.52
CA LEU A 449 -49.19 24.86 6.93
C LEU A 449 -48.96 24.57 8.42
N GLY A 450 -48.40 25.52 9.17
CA GLY A 450 -48.25 25.50 10.63
C GLY A 450 -47.04 24.71 11.12
N ASP A 451 -46.76 24.81 12.42
CA ASP A 451 -45.55 24.28 13.07
C ASP A 451 -45.50 22.74 13.12
N ASN A 452 -46.61 22.07 12.80
CA ASN A 452 -46.61 20.62 12.60
C ASN A 452 -45.85 20.24 11.32
N ILE A 453 -45.94 21.06 10.28
CA ILE A 453 -45.30 20.81 8.98
C ILE A 453 -43.98 21.56 8.87
N ASN A 454 -44.01 22.87 9.14
CA ASN A 454 -42.87 23.76 8.97
C ASN A 454 -42.00 23.76 10.22
N THR A 455 -40.68 23.71 10.04
CA THR A 455 -39.69 23.65 11.11
C THR A 455 -38.78 24.87 11.12
N THR A 456 -37.70 24.85 11.89
CA THR A 456 -36.63 25.87 11.78
C THR A 456 -35.71 25.65 10.57
N TYR A 457 -35.95 24.61 9.78
CA TYR A 457 -35.19 24.23 8.59
C TYR A 457 -36.07 24.36 7.33
N ASP A 458 -35.58 23.90 6.18
CA ASP A 458 -36.31 23.99 4.92
C ASP A 458 -37.33 22.85 4.74
N GLU A 459 -38.53 23.18 4.28
CA GLU A 459 -39.58 22.28 3.78
C GLU A 459 -39.96 22.61 2.32
N GLU A 460 -40.02 21.60 1.44
CA GLU A 460 -40.27 21.78 0.00
C GLU A 460 -40.92 20.51 -0.64
N TYR A 461 -41.27 20.60 -1.93
CA TYR A 461 -41.69 19.48 -2.80
C TYR A 461 -42.89 18.67 -2.28
N ALA A 462 -44.00 19.36 -1.99
CA ALA A 462 -45.24 18.72 -1.56
C ALA A 462 -45.97 18.01 -2.70
N TYR A 463 -46.51 16.83 -2.41
CA TYR A 463 -47.49 16.09 -3.21
C TYR A 463 -48.65 15.69 -2.31
N VAL A 464 -49.88 15.83 -2.80
CA VAL A 464 -51.10 15.42 -2.09
C VAL A 464 -51.82 14.36 -2.89
N SER A 465 -52.17 13.25 -2.24
CA SER A 465 -52.93 12.15 -2.85
C SER A 465 -54.29 12.62 -3.35
N LEU A 466 -54.87 11.94 -4.35
CA LEU A 466 -56.15 12.32 -4.97
C LEU A 466 -57.30 12.57 -3.98
N ASN A 467 -57.38 11.78 -2.91
CA ASN A 467 -58.40 11.93 -1.87
C ASN A 467 -58.18 13.13 -0.92
N GLY A 468 -57.09 13.87 -1.10
CA GLY A 468 -56.71 15.02 -0.29
C GLY A 468 -56.24 14.67 1.13
N ARG A 469 -56.12 13.40 1.54
CA ARG A 469 -55.89 13.03 2.95
C ARG A 469 -54.44 12.73 3.32
N THR A 470 -53.57 12.51 2.33
CA THR A 470 -52.16 12.19 2.54
C THR A 470 -51.29 13.18 1.79
N MET A 471 -50.34 13.79 2.49
CA MET A 471 -49.32 14.65 1.91
C MET A 471 -47.94 14.03 2.10
N TYR A 472 -47.18 13.97 1.02
CA TYR A 472 -45.75 13.70 1.03
C TYR A 472 -45.02 15.01 0.81
N PHE A 473 -43.97 15.28 1.55
CA PHE A 473 -43.14 16.47 1.39
C PHE A 473 -41.70 16.20 1.83
N SER A 474 -40.77 17.07 1.45
CA SER A 474 -39.35 16.92 1.76
C SER A 474 -38.95 17.95 2.82
N SER A 475 -38.20 17.55 3.85
CA SER A 475 -37.76 18.46 4.93
C SER A 475 -36.32 18.18 5.37
N LYS A 476 -35.56 19.25 5.63
CA LYS A 476 -34.25 19.18 6.32
C LYS A 476 -34.40 19.16 7.85
N GLY A 477 -35.61 19.37 8.35
CA GLY A 477 -35.96 19.44 9.76
C GLY A 477 -36.42 18.10 10.34
N HIS A 478 -37.31 18.15 11.31
CA HIS A 478 -37.86 16.98 12.01
C HIS A 478 -36.75 16.00 12.45
N ASN A 479 -37.01 14.69 12.37
CA ASN A 479 -36.02 13.65 12.57
C ASN A 479 -35.31 13.25 11.26
N SER A 480 -34.98 14.22 10.40
CA SER A 480 -34.14 13.96 9.21
C SER A 480 -32.80 13.33 9.59
N ILE A 481 -32.27 12.48 8.71
CA ILE A 481 -30.99 11.77 8.88
C ILE A 481 -29.87 12.40 8.06
N GLY A 482 -30.15 13.46 7.29
CA GLY A 482 -29.25 13.96 6.26
C GLY A 482 -29.64 15.33 5.72
N GLY A 483 -29.69 15.44 4.40
CA GLY A 483 -30.22 16.62 3.70
C GLY A 483 -31.73 16.68 3.79
N TYR A 484 -32.40 16.87 2.66
CA TYR A 484 -33.84 16.68 2.57
C TYR A 484 -34.20 15.20 2.75
N ASP A 485 -35.11 14.93 3.68
CA ASP A 485 -35.76 13.64 3.87
C ASP A 485 -37.24 13.75 3.49
N ILE A 486 -37.82 12.67 2.97
CA ILE A 486 -39.24 12.54 2.65
C ILE A 486 -40.04 12.22 3.92
N PHE A 487 -41.10 12.98 4.13
CA PHE A 487 -42.06 12.84 5.22
C PHE A 487 -43.46 12.63 4.69
N ILE A 488 -44.26 11.86 5.43
CA ILE A 488 -45.69 11.67 5.19
C ILE A 488 -46.49 12.29 6.34
N SER A 489 -47.51 13.08 6.01
CA SER A 489 -48.50 13.58 6.97
C SER A 489 -49.90 13.24 6.48
N THR A 490 -50.81 12.96 7.42
CA THR A 490 -52.20 12.62 7.12
C THR A 490 -53.17 13.56 7.83
N ARG A 491 -54.36 13.76 7.25
CA ARG A 491 -55.46 14.52 7.84
C ARG A 491 -56.77 13.74 7.78
N LYS A 492 -57.66 13.98 8.75
CA LYS A 492 -58.94 13.24 8.90
C LYS A 492 -59.88 13.44 7.71
N SER A 493 -59.92 14.66 7.17
CA SER A 493 -60.70 15.04 5.99
C SER A 493 -59.92 16.08 5.18
N SER A 494 -60.35 16.36 3.95
CA SER A 494 -59.72 17.34 3.05
C SER A 494 -59.68 18.78 3.59
N THR A 495 -60.37 19.09 4.68
CA THR A 495 -60.38 20.43 5.29
C THR A 495 -59.75 20.46 6.69
N SER A 496 -59.36 19.29 7.22
CA SER A 496 -58.72 19.19 8.53
C SER A 496 -57.26 19.64 8.48
N PRO A 497 -56.69 20.15 9.58
CA PRO A 497 -55.25 20.40 9.68
C PRO A 497 -54.43 19.12 9.46
N TRP A 498 -53.22 19.28 8.94
CA TRP A 498 -52.26 18.17 8.79
C TRP A 498 -51.76 17.67 10.16
N GLY A 499 -51.67 16.35 10.29
CA GLY A 499 -51.11 15.69 11.46
C GLY A 499 -49.60 15.81 11.56
N LYS A 500 -49.02 15.23 12.63
CA LYS A 500 -47.57 15.17 12.82
C LYS A 500 -46.93 14.32 11.72
N PRO A 501 -45.91 14.84 11.01
CA PRO A 501 -45.26 14.10 9.94
C PRO A 501 -44.46 12.91 10.49
N LYS A 502 -44.44 11.82 9.71
CA LYS A 502 -43.60 10.65 9.94
C LYS A 502 -42.53 10.59 8.86
N ASN A 503 -41.27 10.44 9.25
CA ASN A 503 -40.18 10.15 8.32
C ASN A 503 -40.47 8.80 7.63
N ILE A 504 -40.43 8.76 6.29
CA ILE A 504 -40.82 7.56 5.55
C ILE A 504 -39.85 6.38 5.75
N GLY A 505 -38.61 6.66 6.21
CA GLY A 505 -37.63 5.65 6.60
C GLY A 505 -36.57 5.34 5.54
N TYR A 506 -35.53 4.63 5.96
CA TYR A 506 -34.45 4.15 5.10
C TYR A 506 -34.87 2.87 4.36
N PRO A 507 -34.51 2.66 3.08
CA PRO A 507 -33.61 3.46 2.25
C PRO A 507 -34.29 4.51 1.36
N ILE A 508 -35.58 4.81 1.52
CA ILE A 508 -36.19 5.91 0.75
C ILE A 508 -35.55 7.24 1.15
N ASN A 509 -35.32 7.43 2.45
CA ASN A 509 -34.46 8.51 2.96
C ASN A 509 -33.04 8.03 3.14
N SER A 510 -32.10 8.95 3.00
CA SER A 510 -30.66 8.71 3.01
C SER A 510 -29.93 9.90 3.63
N PRO A 511 -28.61 9.81 3.88
CA PRO A 511 -27.82 10.96 4.33
C PRO A 511 -27.76 12.13 3.32
N TYR A 512 -28.33 11.97 2.13
CA TYR A 512 -28.33 12.91 1.00
C TYR A 512 -29.64 13.70 0.93
N ASP A 513 -29.91 14.39 -0.19
CA ASP A 513 -31.21 14.99 -0.45
C ASP A 513 -32.11 14.00 -1.20
N ASP A 514 -33.26 13.71 -0.61
CA ASP A 514 -34.35 12.90 -1.15
C ASP A 514 -35.60 13.77 -1.24
N ILE A 515 -36.07 13.97 -2.47
CA ILE A 515 -37.07 15.00 -2.78
C ILE A 515 -38.20 14.49 -3.69
N LEU A 516 -39.35 15.17 -3.58
CA LEU A 516 -40.49 15.03 -4.49
C LEU A 516 -41.00 13.58 -4.63
N PHE A 517 -41.43 12.98 -3.52
CA PHE A 517 -42.01 11.63 -3.52
C PHE A 517 -43.46 11.62 -3.99
N MET A 518 -43.77 10.83 -5.02
CA MET A 518 -45.11 10.71 -5.61
C MET A 518 -45.46 9.23 -5.81
N PRO A 519 -46.39 8.65 -5.04
CA PRO A 519 -46.96 7.34 -5.38
C PRO A 519 -47.81 7.42 -6.65
N ASP A 520 -47.89 6.31 -7.37
CA ASP A 520 -48.81 6.16 -8.48
C ASP A 520 -50.27 6.04 -8.00
N LEU A 521 -51.22 5.99 -8.94
CA LEU A 521 -52.64 5.96 -8.61
C LEU A 521 -53.07 4.63 -7.96
N THR A 522 -52.34 3.55 -8.21
CA THR A 522 -52.61 2.23 -7.61
C THR A 522 -52.02 2.09 -6.21
N GLY A 523 -50.98 2.87 -5.89
CA GLY A 523 -50.18 2.70 -4.69
C GLY A 523 -49.25 1.50 -4.74
N GLU A 524 -49.05 0.89 -5.91
CA GLU A 524 -48.09 -0.20 -6.11
C GLU A 524 -46.69 0.32 -6.48
N MET A 525 -46.62 1.54 -7.03
CA MET A 525 -45.38 2.18 -7.51
C MET A 525 -45.20 3.57 -6.88
N ALA A 526 -43.97 4.05 -6.84
CA ALA A 526 -43.66 5.42 -6.45
C ALA A 526 -42.44 5.97 -7.18
N TYR A 527 -42.37 7.30 -7.22
CA TYR A 527 -41.36 8.06 -7.92
C TYR A 527 -40.75 9.10 -6.98
N PHE A 528 -39.44 9.25 -6.99
CA PHE A 528 -38.77 10.32 -6.25
C PHE A 528 -37.44 10.70 -6.91
N SER A 529 -36.83 11.80 -6.47
CA SER A 529 -35.51 12.22 -6.95
C SER A 529 -34.53 12.32 -5.80
N SER A 530 -33.28 11.93 -6.04
CA SER A 530 -32.24 11.99 -5.02
C SER A 530 -30.87 12.29 -5.61
N ASN A 531 -30.06 13.11 -4.91
CA ASN A 531 -28.66 13.34 -5.26
C ASN A 531 -27.71 12.30 -4.66
N ARG A 532 -28.25 11.25 -4.01
CA ARG A 532 -27.44 10.12 -3.55
C ARG A 532 -26.67 9.50 -4.72
N ARG A 533 -25.39 9.20 -4.46
CA ARG A 533 -24.48 8.50 -5.38
C ARG A 533 -24.42 9.10 -6.79
N SER A 534 -24.60 10.42 -6.90
CA SER A 534 -24.48 11.12 -8.18
C SER A 534 -23.01 11.42 -8.50
N PRO A 535 -22.51 11.02 -9.69
CA PRO A 535 -21.13 11.28 -10.12
C PRO A 535 -20.77 12.76 -10.26
N THR A 536 -21.76 13.62 -10.53
CA THR A 536 -21.59 15.00 -11.02
C THR A 536 -22.32 16.04 -10.17
N GLU A 537 -22.62 15.74 -8.89
CA GLU A 537 -23.47 16.56 -8.02
C GLU A 537 -24.93 16.75 -8.51
N GLY A 538 -25.34 16.02 -9.57
CA GLY A 538 -26.71 16.04 -10.10
C GLY A 538 -27.70 15.17 -9.31
N TYR A 539 -28.98 15.17 -9.71
CA TYR A 539 -30.00 14.29 -9.13
C TYR A 539 -30.23 13.08 -10.04
N ASN A 540 -30.68 11.98 -9.45
CA ASN A 540 -31.24 10.84 -10.17
C ASN A 540 -32.74 10.76 -9.87
N PHE A 541 -33.53 10.45 -10.89
CA PHE A 541 -34.93 10.06 -10.79
C PHE A 541 -35.00 8.55 -10.55
N TYR A 542 -35.83 8.15 -9.60
CA TYR A 542 -36.04 6.76 -9.18
C TYR A 542 -37.50 6.39 -9.39
N GLU A 543 -37.72 5.28 -10.07
CA GLU A 543 -38.98 4.56 -10.09
C GLU A 543 -38.82 3.31 -9.20
N ILE A 544 -39.69 3.17 -8.21
CA ILE A 544 -39.63 2.09 -7.24
C ILE A 544 -40.97 1.39 -7.11
N LYS A 545 -40.95 0.12 -6.67
CA LYS A 545 -42.14 -0.50 -6.09
C LYS A 545 -42.38 0.10 -4.71
N MET A 546 -43.65 0.35 -4.38
CA MET A 546 -44.01 0.85 -3.05
C MET A 546 -43.47 -0.10 -1.97
N PRO A 547 -42.67 0.41 -1.02
CA PRO A 547 -41.96 -0.44 -0.08
C PRO A 547 -42.91 -1.15 0.85
N LYS A 548 -42.58 -2.41 1.15
CA LYS A 548 -43.30 -3.24 2.13
C LYS A 548 -42.65 -3.09 3.51
N PRO A 549 -43.39 -3.38 4.60
CA PRO A 549 -42.82 -3.39 5.94
C PRO A 549 -41.56 -4.27 6.05
N PRO A 550 -40.61 -3.90 6.92
CA PRO A 550 -39.36 -4.65 7.13
C PRO A 550 -39.62 -6.11 7.51
N LEU A 551 -38.79 -7.02 7.01
CA LEU A 551 -38.63 -8.35 7.62
C LEU A 551 -37.60 -8.25 8.76
N PRO A 552 -37.71 -9.06 9.84
CA PRO A 552 -36.72 -9.07 10.90
C PRO A 552 -35.33 -9.38 10.33
N LEU A 553 -34.30 -8.66 10.80
CA LEU A 553 -32.93 -8.86 10.35
C LEU A 553 -32.44 -10.26 10.72
N THR A 554 -31.84 -10.95 9.76
CA THR A 554 -31.12 -12.21 9.94
C THR A 554 -29.66 -11.91 10.28
N ILE A 555 -29.15 -12.58 11.33
CA ILE A 555 -27.75 -12.48 11.72
C ILE A 555 -26.92 -13.50 10.94
N ILE A 556 -25.85 -13.04 10.29
CA ILE A 556 -24.79 -13.88 9.72
C ILE A 556 -23.55 -13.73 10.60
N LYS A 557 -23.10 -14.84 11.16
CA LYS A 557 -21.83 -14.96 11.89
C LYS A 557 -20.79 -15.54 10.95
N GLY A 558 -19.70 -14.84 10.72
CA GLY A 558 -18.70 -15.33 9.78
C GLY A 558 -17.26 -15.14 10.20
N HIS A 559 -16.39 -15.70 9.38
CA HIS A 559 -14.94 -15.70 9.55
C HIS A 559 -14.27 -15.37 8.22
N PHE A 560 -13.26 -14.50 8.25
CA PHE A 560 -12.44 -14.12 7.12
C PHE A 560 -10.98 -14.50 7.35
N MET A 561 -10.30 -15.00 6.33
CA MET A 561 -8.85 -15.11 6.33
C MET A 561 -8.26 -15.08 4.92
N THR A 562 -6.99 -14.69 4.79
CA THR A 562 -6.20 -15.00 3.59
C THR A 562 -5.51 -16.36 3.72
N ASN A 563 -5.31 -17.04 2.60
CA ASN A 563 -4.56 -18.29 2.47
C ASN A 563 -3.13 -18.00 1.96
N ASP A 564 -2.53 -16.92 2.48
CA ASP A 564 -1.12 -16.62 2.24
C ASP A 564 -0.26 -17.28 3.31
N SER A 565 1.06 -17.20 3.14
CA SER A 565 2.09 -17.62 4.09
C SER A 565 1.86 -17.16 5.54
N ILE A 566 1.24 -15.99 5.72
CA ILE A 566 0.77 -15.47 6.99
C ILE A 566 -0.68 -15.00 6.75
N PRO A 567 -1.69 -15.70 7.29
CA PRO A 567 -3.08 -15.31 7.11
C PRO A 567 -3.34 -13.89 7.63
N ASN A 568 -3.84 -13.03 6.74
CA ASN A 568 -4.42 -11.75 7.15
C ASN A 568 -5.87 -12.00 7.56
N PHE A 569 -6.21 -11.61 8.79
CA PHE A 569 -7.55 -11.69 9.33
C PHE A 569 -8.31 -10.37 9.25
N MET A 570 -7.66 -9.28 8.83
CA MET A 570 -8.27 -7.97 8.62
C MET A 570 -8.78 -7.81 7.20
N ALA A 571 -10.08 -7.61 7.09
CA ALA A 571 -10.76 -7.18 5.88
C ALA A 571 -11.93 -6.26 6.22
N SER A 572 -12.28 -5.44 5.25
CA SER A 572 -13.50 -4.63 5.24
C SER A 572 -14.45 -5.23 4.21
N ILE A 573 -15.66 -5.59 4.64
CA ILE A 573 -16.71 -6.16 3.78
C ILE A 573 -17.81 -5.11 3.65
N ALA A 574 -17.84 -4.40 2.52
CA ALA A 574 -18.93 -3.49 2.18
C ALA A 574 -20.07 -4.29 1.53
N VAL A 575 -21.26 -4.24 2.12
CA VAL A 575 -22.41 -5.04 1.68
C VAL A 575 -23.46 -4.15 1.05
N TYR A 576 -23.75 -4.37 -0.23
CA TYR A 576 -24.74 -3.63 -1.00
C TYR A 576 -25.98 -4.50 -1.25
N ASN A 577 -27.16 -3.95 -1.06
CA ASN A 577 -28.42 -4.57 -1.41
C ASN A 577 -28.64 -4.43 -2.93
N THR A 578 -28.78 -5.54 -3.66
CA THR A 578 -28.89 -5.46 -5.13
C THR A 578 -30.23 -4.91 -5.62
N ASN A 579 -31.28 -4.90 -4.77
CA ASN A 579 -32.61 -4.39 -5.16
C ASN A 579 -32.65 -2.86 -5.26
N ASN A 580 -31.88 -2.18 -4.41
CA ASN A 580 -31.85 -0.72 -4.33
C ASN A 580 -30.45 -0.11 -4.50
N GLN A 581 -29.45 -0.96 -4.71
CA GLN A 581 -28.04 -0.61 -4.80
C GLN A 581 -27.49 0.06 -3.53
N GLU A 582 -28.24 0.09 -2.42
CA GLU A 582 -27.82 0.76 -1.20
C GLU A 582 -26.84 -0.06 -0.38
N ILE A 583 -25.95 0.61 0.36
CA ILE A 583 -25.03 -0.06 1.26
C ILE A 583 -25.78 -0.34 2.55
N VAL A 584 -25.86 -1.61 2.92
CA VAL A 584 -26.47 -2.04 4.17
C VAL A 584 -25.52 -1.83 5.34
N GLY A 585 -24.22 -2.02 5.12
CA GLY A 585 -23.22 -1.75 6.13
C GLY A 585 -21.82 -2.14 5.67
N ILE A 586 -20.84 -1.72 6.45
CA ILE A 586 -19.45 -2.15 6.31
C ILE A 586 -19.09 -2.95 7.55
N TYR A 587 -18.74 -4.20 7.32
CA TYR A 587 -18.43 -5.14 8.36
C TYR A 587 -16.92 -5.37 8.34
N ASN A 588 -16.25 -4.87 9.37
CA ASN A 588 -14.83 -5.11 9.55
C ASN A 588 -14.66 -6.41 10.32
N THR A 589 -13.71 -7.22 9.87
CA THR A 589 -13.34 -8.45 10.55
C THR A 589 -12.39 -8.13 11.71
N ASN A 590 -12.42 -8.95 12.75
CA ASN A 590 -11.49 -8.81 13.85
C ASN A 590 -10.08 -9.22 13.41
N GLY A 591 -9.11 -8.31 13.55
CA GLY A 591 -7.75 -8.55 13.06
C GLY A 591 -6.95 -9.67 13.73
N ASN A 592 -7.43 -10.18 14.88
CA ASN A 592 -6.77 -11.30 15.57
C ASN A 592 -7.29 -12.66 15.10
N ASN A 593 -8.58 -12.75 14.75
CA ASN A 593 -9.25 -14.05 14.54
C ASN A 593 -10.19 -14.10 13.32
N GLY A 594 -10.34 -13.02 12.56
CA GLY A 594 -11.13 -12.99 11.33
C GLY A 594 -12.64 -12.92 11.53
N ASN A 595 -13.13 -12.98 12.77
CA ASN A 595 -14.55 -13.04 13.06
C ASN A 595 -15.27 -11.75 12.65
N PHE A 596 -16.47 -11.89 12.11
CA PHE A 596 -17.37 -10.79 11.82
C PHE A 596 -18.82 -11.17 12.09
N LEU A 597 -19.67 -10.16 12.28
CA LEU A 597 -21.10 -10.32 12.44
C LEU A 597 -21.81 -9.25 11.60
N MET A 598 -22.79 -9.67 10.83
CA MET A 598 -23.63 -8.79 10.03
C MET A 598 -25.10 -9.09 10.23
N ALA A 599 -25.94 -8.07 10.09
CA ALA A 599 -27.38 -8.17 10.19
C ALA A 599 -27.98 -7.74 8.84
N LEU A 600 -28.56 -8.69 8.11
CA LEU A 600 -29.07 -8.49 6.75
C LEU A 600 -30.54 -8.91 6.66
N MET A 601 -31.31 -8.30 5.75
CA MET A 601 -32.71 -8.68 5.54
C MET A 601 -32.80 -10.02 4.77
N PRO A 602 -33.66 -10.96 5.21
CA PRO A 602 -33.85 -12.23 4.51
C PRO A 602 -34.58 -12.08 3.18
N GLY A 603 -34.30 -12.97 2.24
CA GLY A 603 -34.90 -13.01 0.90
C GLY A 603 -34.32 -12.00 -0.09
N ILE A 604 -33.19 -11.37 0.23
CA ILE A 604 -32.51 -10.36 -0.59
C ILE A 604 -31.17 -10.91 -1.09
N LYS A 605 -30.82 -10.56 -2.33
CA LYS A 605 -29.48 -10.75 -2.89
C LYS A 605 -28.62 -9.52 -2.58
N TYR A 606 -27.42 -9.77 -2.13
CA TYR A 606 -26.44 -8.76 -1.75
C TYR A 606 -25.18 -8.89 -2.58
N GLU A 607 -24.52 -7.77 -2.83
CA GLU A 607 -23.17 -7.69 -3.38
C GLU A 607 -22.21 -7.36 -2.24
N PHE A 608 -21.18 -8.17 -2.06
CA PHE A 608 -20.14 -8.02 -1.05
C PHE A 608 -18.89 -7.55 -1.78
N VAL A 609 -18.42 -6.35 -1.43
CA VAL A 609 -17.13 -5.82 -1.88
C VAL A 609 -16.15 -5.97 -0.74
N ILE A 610 -15.13 -6.81 -0.95
CA ILE A 610 -14.19 -7.24 0.07
C ILE A 610 -12.84 -6.58 -0.23
N GLU A 611 -12.38 -5.78 0.73
CA GLU A 611 -11.09 -5.11 0.70
C GLU A 611 -10.18 -5.71 1.79
N CYS A 612 -9.02 -6.20 1.38
CA CYS A 612 -7.98 -6.72 2.27
C CYS A 612 -6.63 -6.12 1.87
N GLU A 613 -5.82 -5.71 2.83
CA GLU A 613 -4.49 -5.16 2.55
C GLU A 613 -3.65 -6.18 1.76
N GLY A 614 -3.02 -5.71 0.68
CA GLY A 614 -2.23 -6.54 -0.22
C GLY A 614 -3.02 -7.25 -1.30
N PHE A 615 -4.35 -7.16 -1.33
CA PHE A 615 -5.22 -7.75 -2.38
C PHE A 615 -5.90 -6.64 -3.19
N LYS A 616 -6.28 -6.97 -4.44
CA LYS A 616 -7.25 -6.17 -5.19
C LYS A 616 -8.63 -6.30 -4.52
N GLU A 617 -9.51 -5.37 -4.87
CA GLU A 617 -10.91 -5.41 -4.44
C GLU A 617 -11.60 -6.64 -5.08
N HIS A 618 -12.31 -7.44 -4.28
CA HIS A 618 -13.08 -8.59 -4.77
C HIS A 618 -14.58 -8.40 -4.55
N THR A 619 -15.37 -8.85 -5.52
CA THR A 619 -16.83 -8.79 -5.45
C THR A 619 -17.43 -10.19 -5.43
N ALA A 620 -18.39 -10.42 -4.54
CA ALA A 620 -19.20 -11.64 -4.53
C ALA A 620 -20.68 -11.33 -4.32
N TYR A 621 -21.57 -12.22 -4.79
CA TYR A 621 -23.01 -12.06 -4.62
C TYR A 621 -23.60 -13.13 -3.71
N ILE A 622 -24.28 -12.73 -2.64
CA ILE A 622 -24.82 -13.61 -1.60
C ILE A 622 -26.33 -13.41 -1.49
N THR A 623 -27.11 -14.48 -1.61
CA THR A 623 -28.57 -14.44 -1.38
C THR A 623 -28.87 -14.93 0.02
N VAL A 624 -29.42 -14.07 0.87
CA VAL A 624 -29.83 -14.45 2.23
C VAL A 624 -31.19 -15.15 2.13
N PRO A 625 -31.33 -16.41 2.61
CA PRO A 625 -32.60 -17.13 2.52
C PRO A 625 -33.66 -16.52 3.44
N LYS A 626 -34.93 -16.78 3.13
CA LYS A 626 -36.02 -16.54 4.09
C LYS A 626 -35.97 -17.61 5.17
N GLN A 627 -36.05 -17.20 6.44
CA GLN A 627 -36.08 -18.11 7.58
C GLN A 627 -37.50 -18.17 8.16
N THR A 628 -37.96 -19.38 8.47
CA THR A 628 -39.18 -19.62 9.25
C THR A 628 -38.90 -19.76 10.75
N GLU A 629 -37.65 -20.02 11.11
CA GLU A 629 -37.17 -20.25 12.48
C GLU A 629 -35.97 -19.33 12.79
N LEU A 630 -35.83 -18.94 14.07
CA LEU A 630 -34.81 -17.99 14.49
C LEU A 630 -33.47 -18.69 14.79
N PHE A 631 -32.55 -18.69 13.83
CA PHE A 631 -31.17 -19.12 14.03
C PHE A 631 -30.18 -18.21 13.29
N ALA A 632 -28.92 -18.14 13.75
CA ALA A 632 -27.88 -17.36 13.08
C ALA A 632 -27.29 -18.15 11.90
N LEU A 633 -27.22 -17.54 10.72
CA LEU A 633 -26.54 -18.12 9.56
C LEU A 633 -25.02 -18.10 9.78
N ARG A 634 -24.30 -19.01 9.11
CA ARG A 634 -22.83 -19.07 9.15
C ARG A 634 -22.23 -18.82 7.77
N GLN A 635 -21.09 -18.13 7.73
CA GLN A 635 -20.37 -17.85 6.49
C GLN A 635 -18.86 -17.88 6.70
N ASN A 636 -18.11 -18.40 5.73
CA ASN A 636 -16.65 -18.37 5.76
C ASN A 636 -16.10 -17.81 4.44
N ILE A 637 -15.26 -16.78 4.53
CA ILE A 637 -14.67 -16.06 3.41
C ILE A 637 -13.17 -16.29 3.41
N ARG A 638 -12.62 -16.74 2.28
CA ARG A 638 -11.18 -16.99 2.11
C ARG A 638 -10.67 -16.30 0.85
N LEU A 639 -9.57 -15.55 0.97
CA LEU A 639 -8.84 -14.98 -0.16
C LEU A 639 -7.50 -15.69 -0.34
N LYS A 640 -7.05 -15.93 -1.56
CA LYS A 640 -5.73 -16.51 -1.83
C LYS A 640 -5.09 -15.86 -3.03
N LYS A 641 -3.78 -15.58 -2.98
CA LYS A 641 -2.99 -15.34 -4.20
C LYS A 641 -2.55 -16.66 -4.82
N GLU A 642 -3.02 -16.94 -6.03
CA GLU A 642 -2.50 -18.00 -6.88
C GLU A 642 -1.84 -17.40 -8.11
N ALA A 643 -0.52 -17.29 -8.02
CA ALA A 643 0.33 -16.72 -9.06
C ALA A 643 0.02 -15.24 -9.35
N ALA A 644 -0.56 -14.91 -10.52
CA ALA A 644 -1.02 -13.56 -10.87
C ALA A 644 -2.51 -13.30 -10.55
N PHE A 645 -3.24 -14.35 -10.15
CA PHE A 645 -4.66 -14.28 -9.85
C PHE A 645 -4.91 -14.26 -8.34
N GLU A 646 -6.01 -13.63 -7.96
CA GLU A 646 -6.52 -13.67 -6.60
C GLU A 646 -7.84 -14.44 -6.62
N ILE A 647 -7.98 -15.42 -5.74
CA ILE A 647 -9.14 -16.31 -5.67
C ILE A 647 -9.91 -15.97 -4.39
N LEU A 648 -11.17 -15.62 -4.56
CA LEU A 648 -12.15 -15.46 -3.48
C LEU A 648 -13.01 -16.73 -3.39
N LYS A 649 -13.04 -17.36 -2.22
CA LYS A 649 -13.94 -18.46 -1.90
C LYS A 649 -14.86 -18.08 -0.74
N ILE A 650 -16.18 -18.25 -0.93
CA ILE A 650 -17.18 -18.02 0.10
C ILE A 650 -18.00 -19.29 0.31
N ASP A 651 -17.94 -19.83 1.52
CA ASP A 651 -18.73 -20.97 1.96
C ASP A 651 -19.93 -20.45 2.78
N ASN A 652 -21.16 -20.68 2.31
CA ASN A 652 -22.40 -20.27 2.99
C ASN A 652 -23.08 -21.49 3.63
N PHE A 653 -23.43 -21.40 4.90
CA PHE A 653 -24.10 -22.45 5.67
C PHE A 653 -25.45 -21.89 6.14
N PHE A 654 -26.45 -22.01 5.28
CA PHE A 654 -27.66 -21.18 5.32
C PHE A 654 -28.93 -21.94 5.71
N THR A 655 -28.80 -23.25 5.92
CA THR A 655 -29.80 -24.08 6.61
C THR A 655 -29.42 -24.32 8.08
N MET A 656 -30.37 -24.69 8.92
CA MET A 656 -30.12 -24.99 10.34
C MET A 656 -29.09 -26.13 10.50
N GLN A 657 -29.25 -27.21 9.74
CA GLN A 657 -28.33 -28.35 9.74
C GLN A 657 -26.93 -27.95 9.26
N GLU A 658 -26.80 -27.14 8.20
CA GLU A 658 -25.49 -26.66 7.75
C GLU A 658 -24.84 -25.72 8.77
N ALA A 659 -25.61 -24.84 9.41
CA ALA A 659 -25.10 -23.89 10.40
C ALA A 659 -24.62 -24.59 11.69
N GLU A 660 -25.25 -25.69 12.08
CA GLU A 660 -24.81 -26.56 13.19
C GLU A 660 -23.52 -27.32 12.85
N ASN A 661 -23.36 -27.74 11.59
CA ASN A 661 -22.17 -28.46 11.10
C ASN A 661 -21.04 -27.53 10.62
N ALA A 662 -21.29 -26.21 10.57
CA ALA A 662 -20.30 -25.23 10.19
C ALA A 662 -19.20 -25.14 11.26
N PRO A 663 -17.96 -24.71 10.91
CA PRO A 663 -16.91 -24.51 11.88
C PRO A 663 -17.37 -23.57 13.00
N GLU A 664 -17.22 -24.00 14.25
CA GLU A 664 -17.74 -23.24 15.39
C GLU A 664 -16.81 -22.05 15.71
N TYR A 665 -17.18 -20.87 15.20
CA TYR A 665 -16.53 -19.62 15.58
C TYR A 665 -17.14 -19.09 16.88
N LYS A 666 -16.38 -19.13 17.99
CA LYS A 666 -16.77 -18.54 19.27
C LYS A 666 -16.69 -17.01 19.19
N LEU A 667 -17.81 -16.37 18.87
CA LEU A 667 -17.92 -14.91 18.96
C LEU A 667 -18.12 -14.51 20.42
N THR A 668 -17.21 -13.69 20.93
CA THR A 668 -17.21 -13.12 22.27
C THR A 668 -17.49 -11.62 22.21
N LYS A 669 -17.89 -11.00 23.32
CA LYS A 669 -18.05 -9.53 23.38
C LYS A 669 -16.76 -8.77 23.03
N GLN A 670 -15.60 -9.39 23.21
CA GLN A 670 -14.29 -8.81 22.86
C GLN A 670 -14.10 -8.68 21.35
N ASP A 671 -14.80 -9.48 20.54
CA ASP A 671 -14.70 -9.41 19.07
C ASP A 671 -15.28 -8.10 18.50
N PHE A 672 -16.15 -7.43 19.26
CA PHE A 672 -16.88 -6.23 18.86
C PHE A 672 -16.52 -4.99 19.66
N ALA A 673 -15.56 -5.08 20.59
CA ALA A 673 -15.13 -3.95 21.40
C ALA A 673 -14.18 -3.03 20.61
N VAL A 674 -14.49 -1.74 20.53
CA VAL A 674 -13.55 -0.71 20.01
C VAL A 674 -12.30 -0.74 20.90
N GLN A 675 -11.15 -1.03 20.31
CA GLN A 675 -9.90 -1.31 21.03
C GLN A 675 -9.53 -0.18 22.02
N LYS A 676 -9.68 -0.45 23.33
CA LYS A 676 -8.68 -0.08 24.33
C LYS A 676 -7.90 -1.36 24.66
N LYS A 677 -6.58 -1.37 24.43
CA LYS A 677 -5.67 -2.43 24.98
C LYS A 677 -6.00 -2.58 26.48
N PRO A 678 -6.10 -3.80 27.10
CA PRO A 678 -4.99 -4.79 27.15
C PRO A 678 -5.36 -6.28 27.50
N LYS A 679 -4.29 -7.09 27.63
CA LYS A 679 -4.01 -8.31 28.45
C LYS A 679 -4.68 -9.68 28.18
N THR A 680 -3.83 -10.68 28.44
CA THR A 680 -3.72 -12.10 28.06
C THR A 680 -4.72 -13.06 28.70
N GLU A 681 -5.17 -14.10 27.98
CA GLU A 681 -5.08 -15.52 28.42
C GLU A 681 -5.42 -16.53 27.30
N LYS A 682 -4.74 -17.68 27.34
CA LYS A 682 -4.72 -18.78 26.35
C LYS A 682 -5.99 -19.66 26.40
N LYS A 683 -6.48 -20.11 25.24
CA LYS A 683 -7.01 -21.48 25.09
C LYS A 683 -6.96 -21.98 23.64
N LEU A 684 -6.45 -23.20 23.53
CA LEU A 684 -6.17 -24.02 22.35
C LEU A 684 -7.49 -24.48 21.70
N PHE A 685 -7.64 -24.36 20.37
CA PHE A 685 -8.70 -25.05 19.62
C PHE A 685 -8.18 -25.54 18.26
N GLN A 686 -8.36 -26.83 18.03
CA GLN A 686 -8.02 -27.58 16.81
C GLN A 686 -9.17 -27.50 15.80
N ALA A 687 -8.86 -27.37 14.50
CA ALA A 687 -9.77 -27.80 13.43
C ALA A 687 -9.03 -28.07 12.11
N THR A 688 -9.47 -29.15 11.49
CA THR A 688 -8.92 -29.94 10.39
C THR A 688 -9.17 -29.31 9.02
N LEU A 689 -8.19 -29.39 8.10
CA LEU A 689 -8.28 -29.00 6.69
C LEU A 689 -8.16 -30.25 5.80
N ILE A 690 -9.08 -30.42 4.84
CA ILE A 690 -8.98 -31.43 3.77
C ILE A 690 -9.06 -30.73 2.41
N GLY A 691 -7.90 -30.57 1.77
CA GLY A 691 -7.76 -30.61 0.32
C GLY A 691 -7.20 -31.99 -0.06
N ARG A 692 -7.55 -32.53 -1.24
CA ARG A 692 -7.14 -33.89 -1.66
C ARG A 692 -5.61 -34.00 -1.75
N SER A 693 -5.02 -34.46 -0.65
CA SER A 693 -3.58 -34.65 -0.42
C SER A 693 -3.06 -35.88 -1.17
N ARG A 694 -1.87 -35.79 -1.76
CA ARG A 694 -1.11 -37.00 -2.11
C ARG A 694 -0.65 -37.66 -0.81
N LYS A 695 -1.40 -38.68 -0.37
CA LYS A 695 -1.14 -39.37 0.90
C LYS A 695 0.14 -40.22 0.78
N PRO A 696 0.97 -40.26 1.83
CA PRO A 696 2.17 -41.08 1.85
C PRO A 696 1.83 -42.57 1.88
N ASN A 697 2.57 -43.36 1.10
CA ASN A 697 2.56 -44.82 1.19
C ASN A 697 3.29 -45.31 2.45
N THR A 698 3.27 -46.63 2.70
CA THR A 698 3.84 -47.23 3.93
C THR A 698 5.32 -46.92 4.13
N GLU A 699 6.12 -46.93 3.05
CA GLU A 699 7.55 -46.62 3.11
C GLU A 699 7.80 -45.14 3.42
N GLN A 700 7.05 -44.24 2.76
CA GLN A 700 7.11 -42.80 3.00
C GLN A 700 6.70 -42.44 4.43
N GLN A 701 5.73 -43.15 5.03
CA GLN A 701 5.34 -42.98 6.43
C GLN A 701 6.47 -43.36 7.40
N GLN A 702 7.22 -44.43 7.12
CA GLN A 702 8.38 -44.82 7.92
C GLN A 702 9.51 -43.77 7.85
N ILE A 703 9.77 -43.22 6.65
CA ILE A 703 10.75 -42.15 6.46
C ILE A 703 10.34 -40.88 7.23
N LEU A 704 9.05 -40.51 7.19
CA LEU A 704 8.52 -39.38 7.96
C LEU A 704 8.68 -39.60 9.47
N ALA A 705 8.31 -40.78 9.99
CA ALA A 705 8.46 -41.10 11.41
C ALA A 705 9.93 -41.03 11.85
N SER A 706 10.86 -41.52 11.03
CA SER A 706 12.30 -41.40 11.28
C SER A 706 12.76 -39.94 11.27
N ALA A 707 12.27 -39.12 10.33
CA ALA A 707 12.58 -37.70 10.27
C ALA A 707 12.09 -36.94 11.52
N GLU A 708 10.88 -37.22 12.00
CA GLU A 708 10.33 -36.67 13.23
C GLU A 708 11.15 -37.09 14.46
N GLN A 709 11.58 -38.36 14.54
CA GLN A 709 12.42 -38.85 15.63
C GLN A 709 13.79 -38.15 15.65
N PHE A 710 14.44 -37.99 14.50
CA PHE A 710 15.69 -37.24 14.40
C PHE A 710 15.49 -35.78 14.82
N PHE A 711 14.37 -35.17 14.45
CA PHE A 711 14.04 -33.80 14.84
C PHE A 711 13.87 -33.66 16.36
N VAL A 712 13.12 -34.56 17.00
CA VAL A 712 12.92 -34.58 18.46
C VAL A 712 14.25 -34.74 19.20
N ASN A 713 15.17 -35.54 18.65
CA ASN A 713 16.52 -35.71 19.17
C ASN A 713 17.48 -34.54 18.83
N LYS A 714 16.96 -33.43 18.27
CA LYS A 714 17.72 -32.24 17.82
C LYS A 714 18.79 -32.56 16.75
N GLN A 715 18.68 -33.68 16.06
CA GLN A 715 19.58 -34.09 14.97
C GLN A 715 19.10 -33.48 13.64
N TYR A 716 19.10 -32.14 13.56
CA TYR A 716 18.48 -31.39 12.45
C TYR A 716 19.02 -31.75 11.07
N ILE A 717 20.31 -32.04 10.94
CA ILE A 717 20.92 -32.47 9.66
C ILE A 717 20.30 -33.79 9.19
N LYS A 718 20.17 -34.77 10.09
CA LYS A 718 19.58 -36.07 9.77
C LYS A 718 18.08 -35.93 9.48
N ALA A 719 17.38 -35.12 10.27
CA ALA A 719 15.96 -34.83 10.06
C ALA A 719 15.71 -34.20 8.67
N ALA A 720 16.46 -33.16 8.31
CA ALA A 720 16.35 -32.49 7.01
C ALA A 720 16.60 -33.45 5.84
N LYS A 721 17.64 -34.31 5.94
CA LYS A 721 17.94 -35.33 4.92
C LYS A 721 16.83 -36.36 4.75
N GLN A 722 16.14 -36.76 5.82
CA GLN A 722 15.03 -37.72 5.71
C GLN A 722 13.78 -37.08 5.12
N PHE A 723 13.41 -35.86 5.57
CA PHE A 723 12.30 -35.13 4.97
C PHE A 723 12.50 -34.88 3.47
N GLU A 724 13.74 -34.57 3.05
CA GLU A 724 14.08 -34.31 1.65
C GLU A 724 13.78 -35.48 0.71
N LYS A 725 13.91 -36.72 1.18
CA LYS A 725 13.60 -37.92 0.37
C LYS A 725 12.14 -38.01 -0.05
N VAL A 726 11.24 -37.41 0.72
CA VAL A 726 9.79 -37.54 0.54
C VAL A 726 9.11 -36.23 0.16
N ALA A 727 9.64 -35.07 0.56
CA ALA A 727 9.01 -33.76 0.42
C ALA A 727 8.69 -33.34 -1.04
N SER A 728 9.35 -33.93 -2.05
CA SER A 728 9.07 -33.67 -3.47
C SER A 728 7.94 -34.54 -4.05
N GLN A 729 7.54 -35.60 -3.32
CA GLN A 729 6.63 -36.66 -3.75
C GLN A 729 5.26 -36.59 -3.06
N ILE A 730 5.20 -36.06 -1.84
CA ILE A 730 4.00 -36.00 -0.99
C ILE A 730 3.77 -34.61 -0.42
N ASP A 731 2.53 -34.31 -0.02
CA ASP A 731 2.20 -33.08 0.70
C ASP A 731 2.45 -33.28 2.20
N LEU A 732 3.40 -32.54 2.76
CA LEU A 732 3.65 -32.55 4.21
C LEU A 732 2.53 -31.82 4.94
N ASN A 733 2.03 -32.39 6.04
CA ASN A 733 1.11 -31.66 6.93
C ASN A 733 1.84 -30.49 7.64
N SER A 734 1.09 -29.62 8.31
CA SER A 734 1.68 -28.41 8.93
C SER A 734 2.71 -28.73 10.03
N LYS A 735 2.52 -29.80 10.80
CA LYS A 735 3.50 -30.27 11.80
C LYS A 735 4.80 -30.73 11.14
N GLN A 736 4.70 -31.54 10.08
CA GLN A 736 5.85 -32.04 9.33
C GLN A 736 6.57 -30.91 8.59
N SER A 737 5.81 -29.98 8.01
CA SER A 737 6.32 -28.76 7.40
C SER A 737 7.05 -27.89 8.42
N TYR A 738 6.53 -27.77 9.64
CA TYR A 738 7.20 -27.06 10.73
C TYR A 738 8.53 -27.72 11.10
N TYR A 739 8.56 -29.05 11.30
CA TYR A 739 9.79 -29.77 11.62
C TYR A 739 10.81 -29.69 10.50
N TYR A 740 10.38 -29.84 9.25
CA TYR A 740 11.28 -29.74 8.12
C TYR A 740 11.82 -28.32 7.94
N GLY A 741 10.93 -27.32 7.96
CA GLY A 741 11.29 -25.91 7.85
C GLY A 741 12.23 -25.48 8.98
N LYS A 742 11.98 -25.89 10.22
CA LYS A 742 12.87 -25.62 11.37
C LYS A 742 14.19 -26.38 11.28
N ALA A 743 14.19 -27.63 10.82
CA ALA A 743 15.44 -28.36 10.58
C ALA A 743 16.29 -27.64 9.53
N LEU A 744 15.69 -27.27 8.39
CA LEU A 744 16.34 -26.50 7.33
C LEU A 744 16.83 -25.14 7.83
N PHE A 745 16.04 -24.42 8.61
CA PHE A 745 16.43 -23.14 9.21
C PHE A 745 17.73 -23.23 10.03
N ASN A 746 17.98 -24.37 10.67
CA ASN A 746 19.19 -24.58 11.48
C ASN A 746 20.40 -25.09 10.70
N VAL A 747 20.23 -25.63 9.48
CA VAL A 747 21.30 -26.37 8.77
C VAL A 747 21.51 -25.93 7.32
N SER A 748 20.62 -25.10 6.77
CA SER A 748 20.61 -24.69 5.37
C SER A 748 20.58 -23.16 5.26
N ARG A 749 21.19 -22.63 4.21
CA ARG A 749 21.01 -21.24 3.75
C ARG A 749 20.16 -21.13 2.48
N ASP A 750 19.51 -22.22 2.08
CA ASP A 750 18.48 -22.19 1.04
C ASP A 750 17.20 -21.58 1.62
N TYR A 751 17.19 -20.24 1.69
CA TYR A 751 16.09 -19.49 2.31
C TYR A 751 14.77 -19.71 1.59
N GLU A 752 14.77 -19.97 0.29
CA GLU A 752 13.55 -20.25 -0.47
C GLU A 752 12.93 -21.58 -0.06
N LYS A 753 13.73 -22.63 0.03
CA LYS A 753 13.27 -23.93 0.52
C LYS A 753 12.80 -23.85 1.97
N ILE A 754 13.49 -23.08 2.81
CA ILE A 754 13.07 -22.85 4.19
C ILE A 754 11.70 -22.14 4.22
N LEU A 755 11.53 -21.06 3.46
CA LEU A 755 10.28 -20.31 3.39
C LEU A 755 9.12 -21.21 2.98
N VAL A 756 9.24 -21.96 1.88
CA VAL A 756 8.16 -22.87 1.43
C VAL A 756 7.61 -23.74 2.56
N HIS A 757 8.49 -24.32 3.40
CA HIS A 757 8.05 -25.18 4.49
C HIS A 757 7.57 -24.42 5.73
N LEU A 758 8.21 -23.30 6.10
CA LEU A 758 7.77 -22.47 7.22
C LEU A 758 6.41 -21.78 6.93
N GLU A 759 6.18 -21.35 5.70
CA GLU A 759 4.94 -20.75 5.25
C GLU A 759 3.80 -21.77 5.28
N ASN A 760 4.02 -23.00 4.78
CA ASN A 760 3.05 -24.10 4.89
C ASN A 760 2.75 -24.49 6.34
N ALA A 761 3.75 -24.39 7.23
CA ALA A 761 3.57 -24.61 8.65
C ALA A 761 2.73 -23.51 9.30
N GLY A 762 2.98 -22.24 8.95
CA GLY A 762 2.31 -21.06 9.51
C GLY A 762 0.80 -20.97 9.23
N ILE A 763 0.28 -21.81 8.33
CA ILE A 763 -1.16 -21.94 8.05
C ILE A 763 -1.93 -22.55 9.23
N ASP A 764 -1.32 -23.51 9.95
CA ASP A 764 -1.97 -24.20 11.08
C ASP A 764 -1.77 -23.44 12.38
N ILE A 765 -2.87 -23.14 13.06
CA ILE A 765 -2.90 -22.47 14.36
C ILE A 765 -2.16 -23.24 15.47
N ASN A 766 -2.01 -24.56 15.33
CA ASN A 766 -1.28 -25.40 16.27
C ASN A 766 0.23 -25.37 16.06
N THR A 767 0.71 -24.77 14.97
CA THR A 767 2.14 -24.59 14.74
C THR A 767 2.72 -23.64 15.80
N PRO A 768 3.87 -23.98 16.42
CA PRO A 768 4.49 -23.10 17.40
C PRO A 768 4.72 -21.70 16.83
N TYR A 769 4.30 -20.66 17.57
CA TYR A 769 4.39 -19.25 17.15
C TYR A 769 5.81 -18.78 16.81
N GLU A 770 6.84 -19.52 17.26
CA GLU A 770 8.24 -19.36 16.84
C GLU A 770 8.41 -19.40 15.31
N VAL A 771 7.47 -20.03 14.57
CA VAL A 771 7.45 -20.00 13.11
C VAL A 771 7.47 -18.58 12.54
N PHE A 772 6.82 -17.60 13.19
CA PHE A 772 6.81 -16.22 12.74
C PHE A 772 8.17 -15.53 12.91
N TYR A 773 8.92 -15.87 13.97
CA TYR A 773 10.28 -15.38 14.12
C TYR A 773 11.21 -15.98 13.06
N MET A 774 11.10 -17.30 12.81
CA MET A 774 11.88 -17.96 11.76
C MET A 774 11.53 -17.39 10.38
N LEU A 775 10.24 -17.18 10.07
CA LEU A 775 9.80 -16.50 8.86
C LEU A 775 10.39 -15.08 8.77
N GLY A 776 10.43 -14.33 9.87
CA GLY A 776 11.08 -13.02 9.92
C GLY A 776 12.54 -13.09 9.52
N LYS A 777 13.35 -13.91 10.21
CA LYS A 777 14.79 -14.08 9.92
C LYS A 777 15.03 -14.60 8.51
N THR A 778 14.28 -15.60 8.07
CA THR A 778 14.46 -16.19 6.73
C THR A 778 14.09 -15.19 5.63
N ASN A 779 12.99 -14.44 5.78
CA ASN A 779 12.65 -13.36 4.84
C ASN A 779 13.73 -12.27 4.85
N HIS A 780 14.26 -11.89 6.02
CA HIS A 780 15.33 -10.90 6.14
C HIS A 780 16.57 -11.31 5.35
N TYR A 781 17.06 -12.54 5.55
CA TYR A 781 18.21 -13.07 4.81
C TYR A 781 17.91 -13.32 3.31
N ALA A 782 16.66 -13.55 2.96
CA ALA A 782 16.19 -13.64 1.58
C ALA A 782 16.02 -12.26 0.91
N TYR A 783 16.42 -11.16 1.57
CA TYR A 783 16.20 -9.78 1.12
C TYR A 783 14.71 -9.40 0.98
N ARG A 784 13.80 -10.13 1.63
CA ARG A 784 12.35 -9.86 1.69
C ARG A 784 11.98 -8.99 2.88
N PHE A 785 12.56 -7.80 2.98
CA PHE A 785 12.47 -6.98 4.19
C PHE A 785 11.05 -6.61 4.59
N GLN A 786 10.19 -6.28 3.63
CA GLN A 786 8.80 -5.98 3.94
C GLN A 786 8.06 -7.17 4.59
N ARG A 787 8.31 -8.39 4.09
CA ARG A 787 7.74 -9.61 4.66
C ARG A 787 8.39 -9.95 6.00
N ALA A 788 9.67 -9.67 6.16
CA ALA A 788 10.39 -9.83 7.43
C ALA A 788 9.78 -8.95 8.53
N VAL A 789 9.56 -7.66 8.26
CA VAL A 789 8.89 -6.73 9.19
C VAL A 789 7.53 -7.29 9.63
N LYS A 790 6.68 -7.68 8.66
CA LYS A 790 5.35 -8.24 8.96
C LYS A 790 5.43 -9.50 9.83
N ALA A 791 6.39 -10.38 9.57
CA ALA A 791 6.57 -11.61 10.34
C ALA A 791 7.09 -11.33 11.77
N TYR A 792 8.01 -10.39 11.95
CA TYR A 792 8.47 -9.97 13.27
C TYR A 792 7.37 -9.28 14.08
N GLU A 793 6.59 -8.40 13.47
CA GLU A 793 5.43 -7.77 14.11
C GLU A 793 4.40 -8.82 14.54
N LYS A 794 4.15 -9.83 13.69
CA LYS A 794 3.28 -10.95 14.06
C LYS A 794 3.84 -11.74 15.24
N TYR A 795 5.14 -12.04 15.25
CA TYR A 795 5.79 -12.69 16.39
C TYR A 795 5.69 -11.85 17.67
N GLN A 796 5.88 -10.52 17.58
CA GLN A 796 5.77 -9.60 18.71
C GLN A 796 4.37 -9.58 19.32
N GLN A 797 3.32 -9.84 18.54
CA GLN A 797 1.94 -9.90 19.05
C GLN A 797 1.65 -11.17 19.87
N VAL A 798 2.38 -12.26 19.63
CA VAL A 798 2.07 -13.59 20.18
C VAL A 798 3.12 -14.12 21.17
N ALA A 799 4.34 -13.59 21.13
CA ALA A 799 5.44 -13.98 22.04
C ALA A 799 5.35 -13.27 23.40
N THR A 800 6.02 -13.82 24.42
CA THR A 800 6.11 -13.19 25.73
C THR A 800 7.10 -12.01 25.73
N ASP A 801 6.92 -11.04 26.63
CA ASP A 801 7.84 -9.89 26.76
C ASP A 801 9.30 -10.33 26.97
N LYS A 802 9.52 -11.42 27.70
CA LYS A 802 10.85 -12.02 27.90
C LYS A 802 11.45 -12.54 26.60
N GLU A 803 10.65 -13.21 25.76
CA GLU A 803 11.13 -13.71 24.46
C GLU A 803 11.36 -12.60 23.45
N ILE A 804 10.52 -11.55 23.48
CA ILE A 804 10.66 -10.35 22.65
C ILE A 804 11.97 -9.64 23.00
N ALA A 805 12.25 -9.45 24.30
CA ALA A 805 13.50 -8.85 24.77
C ALA A 805 14.72 -9.72 24.44
N ASN A 806 14.65 -11.04 24.68
CA ASN A 806 15.76 -11.95 24.42
C ASN A 806 16.15 -12.05 22.94
N LYS A 807 15.19 -11.88 22.03
CA LYS A 807 15.43 -11.92 20.58
C LYS A 807 15.58 -10.52 19.95
N ASP A 808 15.53 -9.47 20.77
CA ASP A 808 15.60 -8.07 20.35
C ASP A 808 14.76 -7.77 19.09
N ILE A 809 13.47 -8.13 19.15
CA ILE A 809 12.58 -8.05 17.98
C ILE A 809 12.43 -6.61 17.46
N ALA A 810 12.54 -5.62 18.34
CA ALA A 810 12.54 -4.22 17.94
C ALA A 810 13.76 -3.90 17.04
N ASN A 811 14.94 -4.41 17.40
CA ASN A 811 16.12 -4.28 16.55
C ASN A 811 15.96 -5.02 15.22
N GLU A 812 15.47 -6.27 15.22
CA GLU A 812 15.24 -7.04 13.97
C GLU A 812 14.28 -6.33 12.99
N ILE A 813 13.21 -5.70 13.51
CA ILE A 813 12.31 -4.85 12.70
C ILE A 813 13.05 -3.64 12.13
N ASN A 814 13.87 -2.98 12.94
CA ASN A 814 14.65 -1.82 12.49
C ASN A 814 15.66 -2.23 11.41
N LEU A 815 16.41 -3.32 11.60
CA LEU A 815 17.34 -3.86 10.61
C LEU A 815 16.63 -4.09 9.27
N ALA A 816 15.44 -4.71 9.30
CA ALA A 816 14.67 -4.95 8.09
C ALA A 816 14.22 -3.63 7.42
N LYS A 817 13.78 -2.64 8.20
CA LYS A 817 13.41 -1.31 7.67
C LYS A 817 14.61 -0.59 7.03
N TYR A 818 15.78 -0.63 7.65
CA TYR A 818 17.02 -0.08 7.07
C TYR A 818 17.42 -0.83 5.80
N GLY A 819 17.37 -2.17 5.81
CA GLY A 819 17.63 -2.99 4.63
C GLY A 819 16.74 -2.67 3.45
N LYS A 820 15.43 -2.47 3.69
CA LYS A 820 14.47 -2.00 2.68
C LYS A 820 14.91 -0.67 2.07
N LYS A 821 15.38 0.29 2.89
CA LYS A 821 15.84 1.58 2.40
C LYS A 821 17.11 1.45 1.56
N LEU A 822 18.12 0.75 2.06
CA LEU A 822 19.45 0.69 1.45
C LEU A 822 19.46 -0.05 0.11
N VAL A 823 18.61 -1.07 -0.07
CA VAL A 823 18.50 -1.82 -1.35
C VAL A 823 17.77 -1.02 -2.44
N ASN A 824 16.92 -0.07 -2.06
CA ASN A 824 16.24 0.79 -3.02
C ASN A 824 17.09 1.98 -3.49
N GLU A 825 18.27 2.20 -2.89
CA GLU A 825 19.25 3.23 -3.27
C GLU A 825 20.66 2.62 -3.47
N PRO A 826 20.84 1.68 -4.42
CA PRO A 826 22.10 0.95 -4.55
C PRO A 826 23.24 1.84 -5.04
N LYS A 827 24.44 1.62 -4.51
CA LYS A 827 25.68 2.27 -4.93
C LYS A 827 26.20 1.66 -6.23
N PRO A 828 26.63 2.49 -7.20
CA PRO A 828 27.17 2.02 -8.47
C PRO A 828 28.63 1.55 -8.27
N ILE A 829 28.81 0.26 -8.02
CA ILE A 829 30.13 -0.36 -7.85
C ILE A 829 30.38 -1.41 -8.93
N GLU A 830 31.63 -1.63 -9.27
CA GLU A 830 32.09 -2.69 -10.17
C GLU A 830 33.02 -3.64 -9.40
N VAL A 831 32.73 -4.95 -9.41
CA VAL A 831 33.60 -5.95 -8.76
C VAL A 831 34.64 -6.45 -9.75
N ILE A 832 35.90 -6.19 -9.46
CA ILE A 832 37.07 -6.56 -10.26
C ILE A 832 37.47 -8.02 -10.03
N SER A 833 37.51 -8.48 -8.77
CA SER A 833 37.85 -9.88 -8.45
C SER A 833 37.36 -10.30 -7.07
N LYS A 834 37.28 -11.63 -6.84
CA LYS A 834 36.84 -12.24 -5.59
C LYS A 834 37.85 -13.29 -5.11
N LYS A 835 38.03 -13.43 -3.79
CA LYS A 835 38.85 -14.49 -3.19
C LYS A 835 38.19 -15.03 -1.92
N GLU A 836 37.90 -16.33 -1.89
CA GLU A 836 37.34 -17.01 -0.71
C GLU A 836 38.42 -17.43 0.28
N PHE A 837 38.08 -17.43 1.57
CA PHE A 837 38.95 -17.85 2.67
C PHE A 837 38.14 -18.23 3.92
N LYS A 838 38.76 -18.97 4.86
CA LYS A 838 38.14 -19.26 6.18
C LYS A 838 38.32 -18.08 7.14
N LYS A 839 37.38 -17.88 8.06
CA LYS A 839 37.42 -16.76 9.03
C LYS A 839 38.75 -16.69 9.80
N GLU A 840 39.36 -17.82 10.16
CA GLU A 840 40.66 -17.86 10.86
C GLU A 840 41.80 -17.17 10.07
N ASN A 841 41.70 -17.14 8.73
CA ASN A 841 42.71 -16.57 7.84
C ASN A 841 42.48 -15.07 7.55
N LEU A 842 41.52 -14.43 8.21
CA LEU A 842 41.15 -13.03 7.99
C LEU A 842 42.38 -12.11 8.11
N TYR A 843 43.26 -12.36 9.09
CA TYR A 843 44.55 -11.67 9.25
C TYR A 843 45.43 -11.74 8.00
N ALA A 844 45.70 -12.95 7.52
CA ALA A 844 46.58 -13.17 6.38
C ALA A 844 46.03 -12.54 5.09
N ILE A 845 44.71 -12.48 4.95
CA ILE A 845 44.06 -11.93 3.75
C ILE A 845 44.22 -10.43 3.67
N TYR A 846 44.06 -9.68 4.76
CA TYR A 846 44.30 -8.23 4.71
C TYR A 846 45.79 -7.88 4.72
N SER A 847 46.65 -8.67 5.38
CA SER A 847 48.10 -8.44 5.34
C SER A 847 48.70 -8.70 3.95
N SER A 848 47.95 -9.37 3.08
CA SER A 848 48.31 -9.55 1.66
C SER A 848 47.95 -8.35 0.77
N ILE A 849 47.22 -7.35 1.29
CA ILE A 849 46.91 -6.13 0.56
C ILE A 849 48.10 -5.18 0.73
N ASP A 850 48.65 -4.71 -0.38
CA ASP A 850 49.78 -3.79 -0.38
C ASP A 850 49.30 -2.38 0.02
N LEU A 851 49.54 -2.01 1.29
CA LEU A 851 49.09 -0.76 1.90
C LEU A 851 50.26 -0.06 2.57
N GLN A 852 50.24 1.27 2.59
CA GLN A 852 51.19 2.06 3.38
C GLN A 852 50.95 1.92 4.90
N SER A 853 49.72 1.60 5.28
CA SER A 853 49.32 1.26 6.64
C SER A 853 49.60 -0.22 6.96
N LYS A 854 49.54 -0.57 8.24
CA LYS A 854 49.75 -1.96 8.67
C LYS A 854 48.65 -2.41 9.61
N PHE A 855 48.14 -3.60 9.37
CA PHE A 855 47.35 -4.30 10.36
C PHE A 855 48.25 -5.21 11.20
N LEU A 856 48.02 -5.22 12.51
CA LEU A 856 48.87 -5.87 13.51
C LEU A 856 48.02 -6.83 14.36
N LEU A 857 48.67 -7.89 14.86
CA LEU A 857 48.08 -8.73 15.91
C LEU A 857 48.15 -7.98 17.23
N THR A 858 47.07 -8.05 18.01
CA THR A 858 47.04 -7.40 19.33
C THR A 858 47.94 -8.14 20.31
N PRO A 859 48.91 -7.46 20.95
CA PRO A 859 49.72 -8.02 22.02
C PRO A 859 48.86 -8.51 23.20
N ASP A 860 49.28 -9.58 23.88
CA ASP A 860 48.49 -10.20 24.96
C ASP A 860 48.23 -9.27 26.16
N ASP A 861 49.11 -8.28 26.39
CA ASP A 861 49.00 -7.24 27.43
C ASP A 861 47.96 -6.16 27.09
N MET A 862 47.59 -6.02 25.81
CA MET A 862 46.52 -5.12 25.35
C MET A 862 45.15 -5.79 25.28
N VAL A 863 45.08 -7.11 25.45
CA VAL A 863 43.80 -7.84 25.53
C VAL A 863 43.22 -7.64 26.93
N THR A 864 42.01 -7.08 27.02
CA THR A 864 41.37 -6.86 28.32
C THR A 864 40.88 -8.16 28.96
N ALA A 865 40.55 -8.14 30.25
CA ALA A 865 39.95 -9.30 30.92
C ALA A 865 38.61 -9.71 30.27
N LYS A 866 37.84 -8.74 29.78
CA LYS A 866 36.57 -8.97 29.09
C LYS A 866 36.80 -9.55 27.70
N ASP A 867 37.78 -9.06 26.94
CA ASP A 867 38.15 -9.63 25.64
C ASP A 867 38.54 -11.11 25.76
N ARG A 868 39.35 -11.47 26.77
CA ARG A 868 39.69 -12.87 27.08
C ARG A 868 38.46 -13.72 27.39
N LYS A 869 37.52 -13.18 28.18
CA LYS A 869 36.28 -13.88 28.54
C LYS A 869 35.40 -14.17 27.33
N GLU A 870 35.33 -13.24 26.38
CA GLU A 870 34.55 -13.38 25.13
C GLU A 870 35.34 -14.11 24.02
N ASN A 871 36.54 -14.62 24.32
CA ASN A 871 37.46 -15.23 23.35
C ASN A 871 37.71 -14.35 22.12
N PHE A 872 37.79 -13.03 22.33
CA PHE A 872 38.02 -12.04 21.29
C PHE A 872 39.47 -11.58 21.31
N LYS A 873 40.13 -11.64 20.14
CA LYS A 873 41.44 -11.03 19.92
C LYS A 873 41.29 -9.90 18.90
N PRO A 874 41.47 -8.63 19.31
CA PRO A 874 41.35 -7.52 18.39
C PRO A 874 42.37 -7.58 17.26
N THR A 875 42.02 -6.98 16.12
CA THR A 875 43.00 -6.58 15.10
C THR A 875 43.31 -5.10 15.32
N MET A 876 44.60 -4.76 15.37
CA MET A 876 45.06 -3.38 15.46
C MET A 876 45.36 -2.84 14.05
N TYR A 877 45.01 -1.58 13.79
CA TYR A 877 45.30 -0.86 12.57
C TYR A 877 46.25 0.30 12.86
N LEU A 878 47.47 0.22 12.34
CA LEU A 878 48.48 1.29 12.36
C LEU A 878 48.38 2.11 11.07
N ASN A 879 48.13 3.42 11.21
CA ASN A 879 47.99 4.30 10.05
C ASN A 879 49.29 4.44 9.23
N ALA A 880 49.17 4.97 7.99
CA ALA A 880 50.30 5.13 7.07
C ALA A 880 51.47 5.94 7.66
N ALA A 881 51.17 6.99 8.45
CA ALA A 881 52.18 7.82 9.12
C ALA A 881 52.85 7.12 10.33
N LYS A 882 52.36 5.94 10.76
CA LYS A 882 52.85 5.18 11.92
C LYS A 882 52.78 5.96 13.24
N THR A 883 51.78 6.83 13.37
CA THR A 883 51.56 7.71 14.53
C THR A 883 50.28 7.40 15.29
N LEU A 884 49.34 6.68 14.68
CA LEU A 884 48.03 6.36 15.27
C LEU A 884 47.75 4.87 15.15
N ILE A 885 47.25 4.27 16.23
CA ILE A 885 46.69 2.92 16.23
C ILE A 885 45.21 2.98 16.56
N TYR A 886 44.40 2.30 15.75
CA TYR A 886 42.99 2.05 16.00
C TYR A 886 42.77 0.57 16.26
N TYR A 887 41.95 0.22 17.24
CA TYR A 887 41.58 -1.18 17.50
C TYR A 887 40.24 -1.25 18.22
N SER A 888 39.56 -2.39 18.14
CA SER A 888 38.30 -2.64 18.82
C SER A 888 38.53 -3.42 20.12
N SER A 889 37.74 -3.20 21.17
CA SER A 889 37.80 -3.97 22.41
C SER A 889 36.47 -3.88 23.14
N TYR A 890 36.13 -4.88 23.94
CA TYR A 890 35.02 -4.77 24.90
C TYR A 890 35.31 -3.81 26.07
N GLY A 891 36.55 -3.31 26.17
CA GLY A 891 36.98 -2.40 27.22
C GLY A 891 37.01 -3.04 28.61
N VAL A 892 37.07 -2.19 29.64
CA VAL A 892 37.16 -2.63 31.05
C VAL A 892 35.79 -2.86 31.71
N ASP A 893 34.77 -2.09 31.31
CA ASP A 893 33.47 -2.09 32.00
C ASP A 893 32.40 -2.95 31.31
N GLY A 894 32.58 -3.29 30.02
CA GLY A 894 31.69 -4.19 29.26
C GLY A 894 30.23 -3.74 29.18
N VAL A 895 29.97 -2.43 29.29
CA VAL A 895 28.62 -1.83 29.27
C VAL A 895 28.03 -1.82 27.86
N ASN A 896 28.87 -1.65 26.84
CA ASN A 896 28.52 -1.71 25.42
C ASN A 896 29.05 -3.01 24.78
N GLY A 897 28.82 -3.18 23.47
CA GLY A 897 29.53 -4.19 22.69
C GLY A 897 31.00 -3.80 22.50
N LYS A 898 31.60 -4.25 21.39
CA LYS A 898 32.96 -3.82 21.03
C LYS A 898 32.99 -2.34 20.69
N ASP A 899 33.85 -1.58 21.35
CA ASP A 899 34.10 -0.17 21.07
C ASP A 899 35.43 0.00 20.35
N ILE A 900 35.55 1.03 19.50
CA ILE A 900 36.81 1.41 18.86
C ILE A 900 37.57 2.41 19.74
N PHE A 901 38.84 2.12 19.95
CA PHE A 901 39.81 2.91 20.70
C PHE A 901 40.94 3.41 19.81
N LEU A 902 41.51 4.55 20.19
CA LEU A 902 42.64 5.21 19.54
C LEU A 902 43.83 5.32 20.51
N MET A 903 45.02 5.03 20.01
CA MET A 903 46.29 5.32 20.69
C MET A 903 47.18 6.19 19.81
N ARG A 904 47.89 7.12 20.44
CA ARG A 904 48.78 8.08 19.75
C ARG A 904 50.22 7.80 20.12
N LYS A 905 51.11 7.88 19.14
CA LYS A 905 52.55 7.78 19.37
C LYS A 905 53.07 9.08 19.96
N LEU A 906 53.77 8.98 21.08
CA LEU A 906 54.39 10.10 21.79
C LEU A 906 55.82 10.37 21.25
N PRO A 907 56.37 11.57 21.46
CA PRO A 907 57.72 11.92 20.99
C PRO A 907 58.84 11.01 21.51
N ASN A 908 58.64 10.39 22.67
CA ASN A 908 59.56 9.42 23.29
C ASN A 908 59.42 7.99 22.72
N ASN A 909 58.72 7.80 21.60
CA ASN A 909 58.40 6.50 20.98
C ASN A 909 57.52 5.55 21.82
N THR A 910 56.86 6.04 22.86
CA THR A 910 55.81 5.27 23.59
C THR A 910 54.42 5.60 23.05
N TRP A 911 53.40 4.87 23.49
CA TRP A 911 52.00 5.09 23.10
C TRP A 911 51.19 5.64 24.27
N THR A 912 50.17 6.45 23.98
CA THR A 912 49.18 6.87 24.99
C THR A 912 48.32 5.70 25.45
N ASP A 913 47.64 5.84 26.59
CA ASP A 913 46.54 4.96 26.96
C ASP A 913 45.44 4.96 25.88
N PRO A 914 44.63 3.88 25.76
CA PRO A 914 43.54 3.79 24.80
C PRO A 914 42.46 4.83 25.03
N ILE A 915 42.14 5.61 24.00
CA ILE A 915 41.11 6.65 24.02
C ILE A 915 39.86 6.14 23.29
N ASN A 916 38.74 6.02 23.99
CA ASN A 916 37.45 5.64 23.38
C ASN A 916 37.02 6.73 22.36
N LEU A 917 36.63 6.35 21.14
CA LEU A 917 36.23 7.28 20.08
C LEU A 917 34.87 7.97 20.30
N GLY A 918 34.20 7.67 21.41
CA GLY A 918 32.98 8.33 21.88
C GLY A 918 31.73 7.92 21.12
N ASN A 919 30.58 8.36 21.63
CA ASN A 919 29.25 7.87 21.25
C ASN A 919 28.81 8.19 19.80
N LEU A 920 29.63 8.94 19.05
CA LEU A 920 29.39 9.20 17.64
C LEU A 920 29.85 8.02 16.77
N ILE A 921 30.96 7.39 17.16
CA ILE A 921 31.49 6.20 16.50
C ILE A 921 30.98 4.97 17.23
N ASN A 922 31.16 4.91 18.55
CA ASN A 922 30.81 3.77 19.39
C ASN A 922 29.34 3.83 19.83
N THR A 923 28.66 2.70 19.84
CA THR A 923 27.24 2.58 20.17
C THR A 923 27.02 1.53 21.25
N SER A 924 25.76 1.16 21.49
CA SER A 924 25.46 -0.01 22.33
C SER A 924 25.67 -1.35 21.62
N GLY A 925 26.12 -1.32 20.37
CA GLY A 925 26.41 -2.50 19.56
C GLY A 925 27.90 -2.78 19.52
N ASP A 926 28.27 -3.63 18.57
CA ASP A 926 29.68 -3.83 18.23
C ASP A 926 30.10 -2.92 17.07
N GLU A 927 31.19 -2.20 17.28
CA GLU A 927 31.99 -1.48 16.30
C GLU A 927 33.37 -2.13 16.15
N ASP A 928 33.76 -2.43 14.91
CA ASP A 928 34.98 -3.20 14.63
C ASP A 928 35.63 -2.80 13.29
N PHE A 929 36.83 -3.33 13.04
CA PHE A 929 37.58 -3.23 11.79
C PHE A 929 37.82 -1.78 11.32
N PRO A 930 38.46 -0.93 12.15
CA PRO A 930 38.74 0.45 11.79
C PRO A 930 39.79 0.57 10.69
N TYR A 931 39.58 1.48 9.76
CA TYR A 931 40.53 1.91 8.73
C TYR A 931 40.45 3.43 8.56
N ILE A 932 41.60 4.11 8.50
CA ILE A 932 41.67 5.53 8.14
C ILE A 932 42.48 5.70 6.87
N THR A 933 42.00 6.53 5.95
CA THR A 933 42.70 6.87 4.70
C THR A 933 44.04 7.55 4.97
N ALA A 934 44.97 7.47 4.01
CA ALA A 934 46.33 8.00 4.17
C ALA A 934 46.38 9.50 4.47
N ASP A 935 45.40 10.26 3.98
CA ASP A 935 45.25 11.70 4.25
C ASP A 935 44.66 12.01 5.64
N GLY A 936 44.22 10.98 6.39
CA GLY A 936 43.62 11.13 7.70
C GLY A 936 42.19 11.68 7.71
N LYS A 937 41.53 11.82 6.54
CA LYS A 937 40.23 12.52 6.44
C LYS A 937 39.01 11.61 6.44
N THR A 938 39.14 10.34 6.06
CA THR A 938 38.02 9.41 5.97
C THR A 938 38.26 8.19 6.86
N PHE A 939 37.32 7.93 7.76
CA PHE A 939 37.35 6.82 8.71
C PHE A 939 36.27 5.81 8.36
N TYR A 940 36.70 4.58 8.08
CA TYR A 940 35.85 3.44 7.83
C TYR A 940 35.85 2.51 9.03
N PHE A 941 34.68 1.95 9.34
CA PHE A 941 34.51 0.95 10.38
C PHE A 941 33.24 0.16 10.13
N CYS A 942 33.07 -0.97 10.81
CA CYS A 942 31.88 -1.79 10.72
C CYS A 942 31.07 -1.64 12.01
N SER A 943 29.74 -1.63 11.91
CA SER A 943 28.86 -1.56 13.09
C SER A 943 27.65 -2.48 12.94
N THR A 944 27.24 -3.07 14.06
CA THR A 944 25.96 -3.80 14.18
C THR A 944 24.80 -2.90 14.59
N LYS A 945 25.06 -1.65 14.99
CA LYS A 945 24.07 -0.69 15.48
C LYS A 945 24.38 0.76 15.04
N HIS A 946 24.28 1.04 13.75
CA HIS A 946 24.23 2.42 13.19
C HIS A 946 23.13 2.57 12.12
N GLY A 947 22.05 1.82 12.27
CA GLY A 947 21.07 1.61 11.20
C GLY A 947 21.55 0.56 10.19
N SER A 948 21.99 -0.59 10.72
CA SER A 948 22.48 -1.73 9.93
C SER A 948 21.32 -2.39 9.16
N MET A 949 21.64 -2.99 8.02
CA MET A 949 20.77 -3.86 7.23
C MET A 949 20.74 -5.30 7.76
N GLY A 950 21.72 -5.68 8.58
CA GLY A 950 21.97 -7.06 8.96
C GLY A 950 22.89 -7.18 10.16
N GLY A 951 23.91 -8.03 10.05
CA GLY A 951 24.95 -8.17 11.06
C GLY A 951 25.84 -6.92 11.09
N TYR A 952 27.13 -7.09 10.84
CA TYR A 952 28.00 -5.95 10.60
C TYR A 952 27.71 -5.29 9.25
N ASP A 953 27.52 -3.98 9.28
CA ASP A 953 27.51 -3.13 8.09
C ASP A 953 28.71 -2.19 8.12
N ILE A 954 29.25 -1.85 6.95
CA ILE A 954 30.35 -0.90 6.76
C ILE A 954 29.80 0.53 6.75
N TYR A 955 30.46 1.41 7.51
CA TYR A 955 30.17 2.83 7.61
C TYR A 955 31.41 3.65 7.28
N LYS A 956 31.17 4.89 6.85
CA LYS A 956 32.22 5.91 6.73
C LYS A 956 31.87 7.16 7.51
N SER A 957 32.88 7.79 8.10
CA SER A 957 32.79 9.13 8.67
C SER A 957 33.90 10.01 8.12
N ILE A 958 33.59 11.29 7.91
CA ILE A 958 34.52 12.28 7.37
C ILE A 958 34.94 13.22 8.50
N TRP A 959 36.24 13.49 8.58
CA TRP A 959 36.81 14.41 9.54
C TRP A 959 36.39 15.85 9.23
N ASN A 960 35.95 16.58 10.26
CA ASN A 960 35.56 17.98 10.13
C ASN A 960 36.62 18.88 10.78
N ASP A 961 37.53 19.43 9.97
CA ASP A 961 38.62 20.30 10.44
C ASP A 961 38.10 21.49 11.27
N ARG A 962 36.95 22.07 10.88
CA ARG A 962 36.37 23.24 11.58
C ARG A 962 35.84 22.89 12.97
N LYS A 963 35.38 21.65 13.17
CA LYS A 963 34.79 21.19 14.43
C LYS A 963 35.73 20.28 15.23
N ASN A 964 36.90 19.97 14.68
CA ASN A 964 37.89 19.05 15.23
C ASN A 964 37.26 17.71 15.69
N LYS A 965 36.34 17.17 14.89
CA LYS A 965 35.61 15.92 15.19
C LYS A 965 35.16 15.21 13.92
N TRP A 966 34.87 13.92 14.04
CA TRP A 966 34.18 13.13 13.03
C TRP A 966 32.76 13.65 12.78
N ASN A 967 32.27 13.54 11.55
CA ASN A 967 30.86 13.71 11.22
C ASN A 967 30.06 12.45 11.61
N ALA A 968 28.73 12.52 11.56
CA ALA A 968 27.90 11.33 11.75
C ALA A 968 28.26 10.25 10.71
N PRO A 969 28.44 8.98 11.12
CA PRO A 969 28.71 7.88 10.21
C PRO A 969 27.59 7.73 9.16
N VAL A 970 27.99 7.40 7.94
CA VAL A 970 27.09 7.14 6.81
C VAL A 970 27.26 5.68 6.40
N ASN A 971 26.15 4.93 6.36
CA ASN A 971 26.13 3.56 5.89
C ASN A 971 26.58 3.50 4.41
N MET A 972 27.49 2.58 4.08
CA MET A 972 28.03 2.45 2.72
C MET A 972 27.00 1.94 1.70
N GLY A 973 25.84 1.47 2.15
CA GLY A 973 24.71 1.07 1.32
C GLY A 973 24.90 -0.28 0.63
N ALA A 974 23.82 -0.78 0.03
CA ALA A 974 23.92 -1.92 -0.88
C ALA A 974 24.67 -1.48 -2.16
N PRO A 975 25.48 -2.33 -2.80
CA PRO A 975 25.71 -3.73 -2.47
C PRO A 975 26.85 -3.99 -1.48
N ILE A 976 27.56 -2.96 -1.01
CA ILE A 976 28.67 -3.10 -0.06
C ILE A 976 28.15 -3.76 1.22
N ASN A 977 27.02 -3.29 1.73
CA ASN A 977 26.30 -3.86 2.86
C ASN A 977 25.16 -4.82 2.43
N SER A 978 24.81 -5.75 3.31
CA SER A 978 23.89 -6.86 3.07
C SER A 978 23.21 -7.32 4.37
N PRO A 979 22.25 -8.26 4.32
CA PRO A 979 21.67 -8.87 5.53
C PRO A 979 22.66 -9.65 6.40
N PHE A 980 23.92 -9.79 5.96
CA PHE A 980 24.94 -10.64 6.56
C PHE A 980 26.02 -9.78 7.24
N ASP A 981 27.21 -10.35 7.47
CA ASP A 981 28.35 -9.58 7.97
C ASP A 981 29.18 -9.05 6.80
N ASP A 982 29.28 -7.73 6.73
CA ASP A 982 30.11 -6.97 5.82
C ASP A 982 31.17 -6.22 6.61
N LEU A 983 32.42 -6.62 6.38
CA LEU A 983 33.56 -6.32 7.21
C LEU A 983 34.67 -5.65 6.38
N PHE A 984 35.59 -4.96 7.07
CA PHE A 984 36.87 -4.49 6.57
C PHE A 984 36.80 -3.73 5.24
N PHE A 985 36.69 -2.39 5.28
CA PHE A 985 36.79 -1.57 4.07
C PHE A 985 38.16 -0.91 3.96
N VAL A 986 38.84 -1.05 2.82
CA VAL A 986 40.17 -0.47 2.59
C VAL A 986 40.26 0.10 1.17
N GLU A 987 40.70 1.34 1.04
CA GLU A 987 41.01 2.02 -0.23
C GLU A 987 42.49 1.91 -0.57
#